data_AF-A0A559IVJ3-F1
#
_entry.id   AF-A0A559IVJ3-F1
#
_cell.length_a   1.000
_cell.length_b   1.000
_cell.length_c   1.000
_cell.angle_alpha   90.00
_cell.angle_beta   90.00
_cell.angle_gamma   90.00
#
_symmetry.space_group_name_H-M   'P 1'
#
loop_
_entity.id
_entity.type
_entity.pdbx_description
1 polymer ?
#
loop_
_entity_poly.entity_id
_entity_poly.type
_entity_poly.pdbx_seq_one_letter_code
_entity_poly.pdbx_strand_id
1 'polypeptide(L)'
;MLLMKSSNLRSRRCAMCNVKRLLLSISLILMLSVGTVGSGVAAATAASTVGAASISNIDAYVEEMMDKSKIPGMSVVIVKGGETVYQKGFGYADVDKELPVRPETLFELGSTSKAYTALAFIQMEEQGLVNREDPVTKYLPWLETTYEGKPAPILLKHLLYHTSGIPFKSISDIPIAMDDQALEATVRTQIGQKLDDEPGETYSYATINYDVLGLIIQQQSGMTYEAYIQQHVLAPLNLSDTYLFREEAATNGELAQGYKYNMLRAAAYDAPMYRGNTPAGYIISNSLDVATWLKIQMGAVPEAKSFEKWLIRAHEPDRSVSPAGDGSSYAGGWSVYQNGTGMLAHAGANPNYSSYFAVRPDDGYGVAVLTNMNSPYSITTAQGIMNMMLGKEVPEPGSDMYKSIDMISSVVLLLTTPVVLLVLWLTSKAIWQAVRGTRRYVGHHATTIVGFSIFAAFMVGLAYCFYQIPSTLFWGVDWAFVEVWAPNTLLYAVVSMYTTMFLFGIYFLFTTVFPKSDDRSFFAITLLSVASGFGNALIIFIVNETLNRDIDKFQSGMFVYFVLGIAIYVFGQKLVRTRLVRIANDMVYEKRMELLGKILNTSYQKIEGVEEGKIPASLNNDTETISGFSNIVITGATSLVTLISCFVYMGMISPMGVLMAIGFIVVAAGLHYFIGLKANQLWEQTRDIQNVFFRFINDLTGGVKELSISKDKRTDFQQDMQENCHTYREKRIGGDLKFANVNVIGELLFTFVIGAVVFLFPLLFSDLKVSTLRNYVFVLLYMTGPVHGILGTIPNLFRVRISWNRINELSKELDSIQEAEKQVASSLEANEPVEIKLQAVEYHYGNSEGERFAVGPIDCSFRTGEITFITGGNGSGKSTLAKLITGLYEPVQGGITINGQSIAPRDLSQQFSAIFSDFYLFDKLYGVPYSTKQSEIAYYLNVLHLQDKVEIRDGALNTTKLSTGQRKRLALLISYLEDRPICLFDEWAADQDPEYRAFFYHTLLPELKQRGKCIIAITHDDRYFHMADQVIKMELGQVVQIVQNEENKELVYSEKG
;
A
#
# COMPACT_ATOMS: atom_id res chain seq x y z
N MET A 1 -33.86 -0.27 -53.58
CA MET A 1 -32.98 0.88 -53.79
C MET A 1 -31.60 0.49 -53.25
N LEU A 2 -30.67 0.27 -54.17
CA LEU A 2 -29.40 -0.43 -54.01
C LEU A 2 -28.28 0.52 -53.55
N LEU A 3 -27.25 -0.07 -52.92
CA LEU A 3 -25.86 0.40 -52.78
C LEU A 3 -25.59 1.61 -51.86
N MET A 4 -25.18 1.34 -50.60
CA MET A 4 -24.02 1.98 -49.94
C MET A 4 -23.90 1.55 -48.47
N LYS A 5 -22.90 0.70 -48.16
CA LYS A 5 -22.05 0.71 -46.94
C LYS A 5 -21.28 -0.62 -46.80
N SER A 6 -20.17 -0.74 -47.53
CA SER A 6 -19.19 -1.83 -47.34
C SER A 6 -17.73 -1.34 -47.29
N SER A 7 -17.47 -0.11 -46.84
CA SER A 7 -16.11 0.46 -46.86
C SER A 7 -15.39 0.61 -45.51
N ASN A 8 -16.02 0.34 -44.36
CA ASN A 8 -15.41 0.65 -43.04
C ASN A 8 -14.76 -0.52 -42.26
N LEU A 9 -14.74 -1.75 -42.80
CA LEU A 9 -14.15 -2.91 -42.10
C LEU A 9 -12.74 -3.29 -42.56
N ARG A 10 -12.23 -2.73 -43.67
CA ARG A 10 -10.87 -3.00 -44.17
C ARG A 10 -9.79 -2.04 -43.64
N SER A 11 -10.13 -0.81 -43.24
CA SER A 11 -9.13 0.16 -42.74
C SER A 11 -8.69 -0.10 -41.29
N ARG A 12 -9.57 -0.62 -40.43
CA ARG A 12 -9.23 -0.95 -39.02
C ARG A 12 -8.39 -2.23 -38.87
N ARG A 13 -8.52 -3.20 -39.78
CA ARG A 13 -7.64 -4.40 -39.80
C ARG A 13 -6.21 -4.07 -40.24
N CYS A 14 -6.02 -3.07 -41.11
CA CYS A 14 -4.69 -2.66 -41.57
C CYS A 14 -3.92 -1.83 -40.51
N ALA A 15 -4.61 -0.94 -39.77
CA ALA A 15 -3.99 -0.20 -38.68
C ALA A 15 -3.60 -1.10 -37.49
N MET A 16 -4.42 -2.08 -37.10
CA MET A 16 -4.07 -3.05 -36.05
C MET A 16 -2.99 -4.05 -36.48
N CYS A 17 -2.90 -4.42 -37.77
CA CYS A 17 -1.80 -5.23 -38.28
C CYS A 17 -0.49 -4.44 -38.33
N ASN A 18 -0.54 -3.15 -38.68
CA ASN A 18 0.64 -2.29 -38.70
C ASN A 18 1.10 -1.91 -37.28
N VAL A 19 0.20 -1.73 -36.30
CA VAL A 19 0.58 -1.50 -34.89
C VAL A 19 1.07 -2.81 -34.23
N LYS A 20 0.48 -3.97 -34.53
CA LYS A 20 1.04 -5.27 -34.11
C LYS A 20 2.39 -5.55 -34.76
N ARG A 21 2.57 -5.29 -36.05
CA ARG A 21 3.87 -5.44 -36.72
C ARG A 21 4.86 -4.42 -36.22
N LEU A 22 4.47 -3.17 -35.97
CA LEU A 22 5.35 -2.13 -35.41
C LEU A 22 5.73 -2.45 -33.97
N LEU A 23 4.83 -2.99 -33.13
CA LEU A 23 5.12 -3.33 -31.72
C LEU A 23 5.76 -4.71 -31.54
N LEU A 24 5.48 -5.71 -32.39
CA LEU A 24 6.30 -6.91 -32.49
C LEU A 24 7.67 -6.55 -33.08
N SER A 25 7.76 -5.61 -34.01
CA SER A 25 9.06 -5.09 -34.47
C SER A 25 9.74 -4.32 -33.36
N ILE A 26 9.07 -3.50 -32.55
CA ILE A 26 9.69 -2.77 -31.43
C ILE A 26 10.05 -3.71 -30.28
N SER A 27 9.26 -4.75 -29.98
CA SER A 27 9.58 -5.77 -28.97
C SER A 27 10.67 -6.74 -29.44
N LEU A 28 10.72 -7.06 -30.74
CA LEU A 28 11.78 -7.85 -31.34
C LEU A 28 13.04 -7.00 -31.57
N ILE A 29 12.92 -5.69 -31.84
CA ILE A 29 14.01 -4.71 -31.91
C ILE A 29 14.52 -4.40 -30.49
N LEU A 30 13.70 -4.37 -29.44
CA LEU A 30 14.18 -4.24 -28.05
C LEU A 30 14.81 -5.54 -27.52
N MET A 31 14.33 -6.71 -27.96
CA MET A 31 14.98 -8.00 -27.65
C MET A 31 16.23 -8.26 -28.52
N LEU A 32 16.29 -7.74 -29.76
CA LEU A 32 17.48 -7.80 -30.62
C LEU A 32 18.46 -6.64 -30.37
N SER A 33 18.05 -5.52 -29.78
CA SER A 33 18.94 -4.42 -29.37
C SER A 33 19.71 -4.71 -28.08
N VAL A 34 19.43 -5.83 -27.42
CA VAL A 34 20.30 -6.39 -26.36
C VAL A 34 21.34 -7.35 -26.96
N GLY A 35 21.26 -7.66 -28.27
CA GLY A 35 22.18 -8.54 -28.99
C GLY A 35 23.17 -7.85 -29.95
N THR A 36 23.10 -6.53 -30.12
CA THR A 36 24.05 -5.76 -30.95
C THR A 36 24.37 -4.40 -30.34
N VAL A 37 25.03 -4.41 -29.18
CA VAL A 37 26.00 -3.37 -28.84
C VAL A 37 27.38 -4.01 -28.98
N GLY A 38 27.67 -4.40 -30.22
CA GLY A 38 28.99 -4.80 -30.67
C GLY A 38 29.35 -3.90 -31.84
N SER A 39 30.40 -3.11 -31.65
CA SER A 39 31.24 -2.52 -32.71
C SER A 39 30.58 -1.41 -33.53
N GLY A 40 30.49 -0.22 -32.92
CA GLY A 40 30.07 0.99 -33.62
C GLY A 40 30.51 2.29 -32.97
N VAL A 41 31.50 2.27 -32.07
CA VAL A 41 32.26 3.50 -31.80
C VAL A 41 33.32 3.53 -32.88
N ALA A 42 33.13 4.43 -33.85
CA ALA A 42 34.21 4.86 -34.69
C ALA A 42 35.38 5.20 -33.76
N ALA A 43 36.44 4.40 -33.86
CA ALA A 43 37.75 4.77 -33.39
C ALA A 43 38.13 6.05 -34.14
N ALA A 44 37.66 7.19 -33.66
CA ALA A 44 38.46 8.39 -33.71
C ALA A 44 39.69 8.05 -32.87
N THR A 45 40.70 7.51 -33.55
CA THR A 45 42.09 7.54 -33.10
C THR A 45 42.50 9.01 -32.99
N ALA A 46 41.96 9.71 -31.99
CA ALA A 46 42.77 10.61 -31.22
C ALA A 46 43.54 9.68 -30.27
N ALA A 47 44.64 9.14 -30.78
CA ALA A 47 45.78 8.92 -29.90
C ALA A 47 46.12 10.32 -29.36
N SER A 48 45.44 10.72 -28.28
CA SER A 48 45.93 11.77 -27.43
C SER A 48 47.26 11.25 -26.93
N THR A 49 48.31 11.84 -27.48
CA THR A 49 49.69 11.71 -27.03
C THR A 49 49.70 11.76 -25.50
N VAL A 50 49.82 10.57 -24.90
CA VAL A 50 50.02 10.35 -23.47
C VAL A 50 51.41 10.89 -23.17
N GLY A 51 51.42 12.11 -22.65
CA GLY A 51 52.63 12.87 -22.33
C GLY A 51 52.27 14.34 -22.28
N ALA A 52 52.06 14.87 -21.06
CA ALA A 52 51.75 16.26 -20.68
C ALA A 52 50.29 16.62 -20.28
N ALA A 53 49.38 15.65 -20.05
CA ALA A 53 47.99 15.93 -19.66
C ALA A 53 47.64 15.72 -18.17
N SER A 54 48.60 15.55 -17.25
CA SER A 54 48.27 14.97 -15.93
C SER A 54 47.81 15.95 -14.83
N ILE A 55 48.13 17.25 -14.87
CA ILE A 55 47.79 18.20 -13.78
C ILE A 55 46.57 19.08 -14.09
N SER A 56 46.33 19.43 -15.36
CA SER A 56 45.28 20.39 -15.75
C SER A 56 43.84 19.94 -15.44
N ASN A 57 43.63 18.63 -15.26
CA ASN A 57 42.30 18.05 -15.04
C ASN A 57 42.02 17.74 -13.56
N ILE A 58 43.00 17.95 -12.67
CA ILE A 58 42.88 17.64 -11.23
C ILE A 58 41.89 18.60 -10.57
N ASP A 59 41.96 19.88 -10.90
CA ASP A 59 41.07 20.90 -10.32
C ASP A 59 39.59 20.56 -10.55
N ALA A 60 39.22 20.30 -11.80
CA ALA A 60 37.84 19.95 -12.15
C ALA A 60 37.39 18.65 -11.47
N TYR A 61 38.28 17.66 -11.37
CA TYR A 61 37.98 16.41 -10.68
C TYR A 61 37.76 16.60 -9.18
N VAL A 62 38.62 17.38 -8.52
CA VAL A 62 38.49 17.69 -7.09
C VAL A 62 37.20 18.47 -6.83
N GLU A 63 36.88 19.48 -7.64
CA GLU A 63 35.63 20.24 -7.55
C GLU A 63 34.39 19.35 -7.74
N GLU A 64 34.44 18.39 -8.69
CA GLU A 64 33.38 17.41 -8.89
C GLU A 64 33.19 16.51 -7.65
N MET A 65 34.29 16.02 -7.06
CA MET A 65 34.23 15.19 -5.85
C MET A 65 33.69 15.97 -4.64
N MET A 66 34.11 17.23 -4.49
CA MET A 66 33.60 18.14 -3.47
C MET A 66 32.11 18.40 -3.65
N ASP A 67 31.61 18.63 -4.86
CA ASP A 67 30.18 18.85 -5.11
C ASP A 67 29.36 17.58 -4.87
N LYS A 68 29.86 16.41 -5.31
CA LYS A 68 29.22 15.11 -5.09
C LYS A 68 29.02 14.82 -3.61
N SER A 69 29.98 15.16 -2.75
CA SER A 69 29.88 14.93 -1.31
C SER A 69 29.56 16.17 -0.48
N LYS A 70 29.36 17.33 -1.08
CA LYS A 70 29.14 18.61 -0.40
C LYS A 70 30.22 18.94 0.65
N ILE A 71 31.47 18.56 0.36
CA ILE A 71 32.63 18.89 1.22
C ILE A 71 32.92 20.39 1.10
N PRO A 72 32.93 21.16 2.20
CA PRO A 72 33.15 22.60 2.13
C PRO A 72 34.58 23.01 1.78
N GLY A 73 35.58 22.33 2.35
CA GLY A 73 36.99 22.64 2.18
C GLY A 73 37.83 21.37 2.02
N MET A 74 38.74 21.39 1.06
CA MET A 74 39.65 20.29 0.77
C MET A 74 41.05 20.81 0.46
N SER A 75 42.09 20.14 0.95
CA SER A 75 43.48 20.39 0.58
C SER A 75 44.06 19.14 -0.08
N VAL A 76 44.76 19.33 -1.21
CA VAL A 76 45.30 18.25 -2.02
C VAL A 76 46.80 18.48 -2.26
N VAL A 77 47.59 17.44 -2.05
CA VAL A 77 49.03 17.45 -2.33
C VAL A 77 49.46 16.22 -3.13
N ILE A 78 50.33 16.43 -4.10
CA ILE A 78 50.95 15.38 -4.93
C ILE A 78 52.46 15.60 -4.92
N VAL A 79 53.18 14.54 -4.62
CA VAL A 79 54.63 14.49 -4.60
C VAL A 79 55.10 13.51 -5.67
N LYS A 80 56.14 13.89 -6.42
CA LYS A 80 56.84 13.03 -7.37
C LYS A 80 58.35 13.13 -7.17
N GLY A 81 59.01 12.01 -6.89
CA GLY A 81 60.48 11.93 -6.87
C GLY A 81 61.16 12.98 -5.99
N GLY A 82 60.68 13.16 -4.75
CA GLY A 82 61.25 14.10 -3.77
C GLY A 82 60.74 15.55 -3.91
N GLU A 83 59.98 15.87 -4.97
CA GLU A 83 59.44 17.22 -5.20
C GLU A 83 57.92 17.25 -5.05
N THR A 84 57.39 18.34 -4.50
CA THR A 84 55.95 18.61 -4.48
C THR A 84 55.53 19.16 -5.84
N VAL A 85 54.84 18.35 -6.66
CA VAL A 85 54.44 18.71 -8.03
C VAL A 85 53.05 19.34 -8.12
N TYR A 86 52.25 19.21 -7.06
CA TYR A 86 50.94 19.83 -6.94
C TYR A 86 50.60 20.06 -5.47
N GLN A 87 50.13 21.26 -5.14
CA GLN A 87 49.65 21.59 -3.79
C GLN A 87 48.61 22.70 -3.90
N LYS A 88 47.36 22.41 -3.54
CA LYS A 88 46.27 23.36 -3.69
C LYS A 88 45.15 23.12 -2.67
N GLY A 89 44.64 24.22 -2.12
CA GLY A 89 43.42 24.27 -1.34
C GLY A 89 42.21 24.61 -2.22
N PHE A 90 41.07 24.01 -1.88
CA PHE A 90 39.80 24.16 -2.57
C PHE A 90 38.69 24.48 -1.58
N GLY A 91 37.75 25.34 -1.99
CA GLY A 91 36.62 25.74 -1.15
C GLY A 91 37.06 26.55 0.07
N TYR A 92 36.36 26.35 1.19
CA TYR A 92 36.48 27.19 2.39
C TYR A 92 36.92 26.38 3.61
N ALA A 93 37.93 26.89 4.31
CA ALA A 93 38.30 26.47 5.66
C ALA A 93 37.19 26.82 6.66
N ASP A 94 36.49 27.94 6.44
CA ASP A 94 35.29 28.36 7.19
C ASP A 94 34.33 29.04 6.20
N VAL A 95 33.19 28.39 5.94
CA VAL A 95 32.15 28.84 5.00
C VAL A 95 31.50 30.14 5.46
N ASP A 96 31.23 30.30 6.75
CA ASP A 96 30.50 31.47 7.26
C ASP A 96 31.37 32.73 7.23
N LYS A 97 32.69 32.56 7.35
CA LYS A 97 33.69 33.64 7.24
C LYS A 97 34.26 33.80 5.82
N GLU A 98 33.83 32.99 4.86
CA GLU A 98 34.38 32.91 3.51
C GLU A 98 35.93 32.76 3.49
N LEU A 99 36.49 32.07 4.49
CA LEU A 99 37.93 31.86 4.62
C LEU A 99 38.36 30.73 3.68
N PRO A 100 39.18 30.97 2.64
CA PRO A 100 39.56 29.93 1.68
C PRO A 100 40.51 28.92 2.30
N VAL A 101 40.48 27.67 1.83
CA VAL A 101 41.53 26.69 2.17
C VAL A 101 42.86 27.10 1.52
N ARG A 102 43.91 27.18 2.32
CA ARG A 102 45.29 27.47 1.90
C ARG A 102 46.23 26.31 2.24
N PRO A 103 47.45 26.26 1.69
CA PRO A 103 48.42 25.23 2.05
C PRO A 103 48.70 25.11 3.55
N GLU A 104 48.62 26.23 4.28
CA GLU A 104 48.84 26.38 5.73
C GLU A 104 47.62 26.01 6.58
N THR A 105 46.42 25.86 5.97
CA THR A 105 45.20 25.50 6.70
C THR A 105 45.37 24.14 7.36
N LEU A 106 45.07 24.09 8.66
CA LEU A 106 45.23 22.90 9.50
C LEU A 106 43.95 22.05 9.51
N PHE A 107 44.14 20.73 9.46
CA PHE A 107 43.08 19.73 9.52
C PHE A 107 43.45 18.65 10.54
N GLU A 108 42.46 18.11 11.24
CA GLU A 108 42.68 16.88 11.99
C GLU A 108 42.91 15.72 11.02
N LEU A 109 43.98 14.97 11.25
CA LEU A 109 44.40 13.90 10.36
C LEU A 109 43.55 12.63 10.54
N GLY A 110 42.88 12.43 11.67
CA GLY A 110 42.21 11.17 11.96
C GLY A 110 43.23 10.03 12.02
N SER A 111 42.81 8.81 11.67
CA SER A 111 43.63 7.61 11.76
C SER A 111 44.96 7.59 11.00
N THR A 112 45.25 8.52 10.09
CA THR A 112 46.61 8.65 9.52
C THR A 112 47.65 9.07 10.57
N SER A 113 47.21 9.55 11.74
CA SER A 113 48.02 9.78 12.95
C SER A 113 48.79 8.52 13.40
N LYS A 114 48.23 7.32 13.17
CA LYS A 114 48.82 6.04 13.59
C LYS A 114 50.22 5.80 13.04
N ALA A 115 50.51 6.29 11.83
CA ALA A 115 51.82 6.15 11.22
C ALA A 115 52.93 6.88 12.02
N TYR A 116 52.61 7.99 12.69
CA TYR A 116 53.54 8.70 13.56
C TYR A 116 53.81 7.91 14.85
N THR A 117 52.76 7.36 15.46
CA THR A 117 52.84 6.50 16.65
C THR A 117 53.60 5.21 16.38
N ALA A 118 53.36 4.57 15.24
CA ALA A 118 54.08 3.37 14.83
C ALA A 118 55.57 3.64 14.65
N LEU A 119 55.93 4.78 14.03
CA LEU A 119 57.32 5.18 13.88
C LEU A 119 58.00 5.38 15.25
N ALA A 120 57.33 6.07 16.18
CA ALA A 120 57.81 6.24 17.56
C ALA A 120 57.99 4.89 18.28
N PHE A 121 57.03 3.97 18.15
CA PHE A 121 57.11 2.64 18.72
C PHE A 121 58.33 1.86 18.19
N ILE A 122 58.56 1.89 16.87
CA ILE A 122 59.68 1.20 16.22
C ILE A 122 61.03 1.82 16.64
N GLN A 123 61.10 3.13 16.85
CA GLN A 123 62.28 3.78 17.41
C GLN A 123 62.58 3.28 18.84
N MET A 124 61.57 3.16 19.69
CA MET A 124 61.74 2.63 21.06
C MET A 124 62.15 1.16 21.07
N GLU A 125 61.62 0.38 20.14
CA GLU A 125 62.01 -1.02 19.98
C GLU A 125 63.49 -1.16 19.60
N GLU A 126 63.97 -0.34 18.67
CA GLU A 126 65.39 -0.29 18.29
C GLU A 126 66.30 0.12 19.45
N GLN A 127 65.80 0.99 20.35
CA GLN A 127 66.51 1.39 21.57
C GLN A 127 66.48 0.30 22.66
N GLY A 128 65.74 -0.79 22.46
CA GLY A 128 65.57 -1.87 23.42
C GLY A 128 64.65 -1.52 24.60
N LEU A 129 63.89 -0.42 24.52
CA LEU A 129 62.94 -0.01 25.56
C LEU A 129 61.66 -0.85 25.53
N VAL A 130 61.29 -1.34 24.35
CA VAL A 130 60.16 -2.25 24.14
C VAL A 130 60.56 -3.39 23.20
N ASN A 131 59.81 -4.49 23.20
CA ASN A 131 59.94 -5.55 22.20
C ASN A 131 58.54 -5.93 21.71
N ARG A 132 58.32 -5.98 20.39
CA ARG A 132 57.00 -6.28 19.83
C ARG A 132 56.44 -7.66 20.21
N GLU A 133 57.30 -8.59 20.59
CA GLU A 133 56.94 -9.94 21.05
C GLU A 133 56.59 -10.01 22.54
N ASP A 134 56.76 -8.91 23.28
CA ASP A 134 56.36 -8.87 24.69
C ASP A 134 54.83 -8.80 24.84
N PRO A 135 54.27 -9.39 25.90
CA PRO A 135 52.88 -9.19 26.26
C PRO A 135 52.66 -7.77 26.79
N VAL A 136 51.50 -7.19 26.50
CA VAL A 136 51.12 -5.85 26.98
C VAL A 136 51.17 -5.76 28.51
N THR A 137 50.83 -6.84 29.21
CA THR A 137 50.85 -6.94 30.67
C THR A 137 52.25 -6.77 31.29
N LYS A 138 53.33 -6.90 30.51
CA LYS A 138 54.68 -6.57 30.96
C LYS A 138 54.84 -5.07 31.25
N TYR A 139 54.15 -4.23 30.48
CA TYR A 139 54.24 -2.77 30.56
C TYR A 139 53.04 -2.17 31.30
N LEU A 140 51.87 -2.79 31.15
CA LEU A 140 50.62 -2.39 31.78
C LEU A 140 50.03 -3.59 32.55
N PRO A 141 50.52 -3.93 33.76
CA PRO A 141 50.14 -5.16 34.48
C PRO A 141 48.64 -5.27 34.81
N TRP A 142 47.93 -4.15 34.81
CA TRP A 142 46.49 -4.08 35.07
C TRP A 142 45.62 -4.28 33.83
N LEU A 143 46.20 -4.33 32.62
CA LEU A 143 45.45 -4.51 31.38
C LEU A 143 45.31 -6.00 31.03
N GLU A 144 44.36 -6.66 31.70
CA GLU A 144 44.01 -8.06 31.44
C GLU A 144 42.80 -8.16 30.49
N THR A 145 42.89 -9.05 29.51
CA THR A 145 41.84 -9.31 28.51
C THR A 145 41.45 -10.79 28.47
N THR A 146 40.25 -11.08 27.98
CA THR A 146 39.74 -12.46 27.91
C THR A 146 39.17 -12.81 26.55
N TYR A 147 39.39 -14.06 26.12
CA TYR A 147 38.77 -14.67 24.93
C TYR A 147 38.11 -15.97 25.35
N GLU A 148 36.84 -16.16 24.98
CA GLU A 148 36.01 -17.31 25.42
C GLU A 148 36.03 -17.58 26.93
N GLY A 149 36.13 -16.52 27.74
CA GLY A 149 36.17 -16.60 29.20
C GLY A 149 37.52 -17.06 29.79
N LYS A 150 38.57 -17.20 28.98
CA LYS A 150 39.95 -17.51 29.40
C LYS A 150 40.84 -16.27 29.27
N PRO A 151 41.88 -16.11 30.12
CA PRO A 151 42.89 -15.07 29.95
C PRO A 151 43.55 -15.18 28.58
N ALA A 152 43.60 -14.07 27.83
CA ALA A 152 44.14 -14.03 26.47
C ALA A 152 45.14 -12.87 26.38
N PRO A 153 46.45 -13.14 26.55
CA PRO A 153 47.47 -12.09 26.53
C PRO A 153 47.64 -11.52 25.12
N ILE A 154 47.54 -10.20 25.00
CA ILE A 154 47.82 -9.47 23.76
C ILE A 154 49.32 -9.15 23.71
N LEU A 155 49.98 -9.42 22.58
CA LEU A 155 51.35 -9.00 22.32
C LEU A 155 51.38 -7.61 21.69
N LEU A 156 52.46 -6.85 21.87
CA LEU A 156 52.54 -5.49 21.29
C LEU A 156 52.42 -5.48 19.76
N LYS A 157 52.92 -6.51 19.07
CA LYS A 157 52.72 -6.68 17.62
C LYS A 157 51.25 -6.83 17.23
N HIS A 158 50.42 -7.45 18.07
CA HIS A 158 49.00 -7.61 17.79
C HIS A 158 48.28 -6.26 17.82
N LEU A 159 48.75 -5.31 18.64
CA LEU A 159 48.25 -3.93 18.64
C LEU A 159 48.69 -3.22 17.35
N LEU A 160 49.98 -3.30 17.02
CA LEU A 160 50.58 -2.65 15.85
C LEU A 160 49.87 -3.03 14.54
N TYR A 161 49.52 -4.32 14.39
CA TYR A 161 48.96 -4.90 13.17
C TYR A 161 47.43 -5.07 13.18
N HIS A 162 46.74 -4.59 14.22
CA HIS A 162 45.30 -4.82 14.39
C HIS A 162 44.88 -6.30 14.37
N THR A 163 45.66 -7.15 15.03
CA THR A 163 45.35 -8.58 15.24
C THR A 163 45.09 -8.89 16.72
N SER A 164 44.79 -7.87 17.53
CA SER A 164 44.57 -7.99 18.99
C SER A 164 43.28 -8.69 19.40
N GLY A 165 42.29 -8.80 18.51
CA GLY A 165 40.94 -9.25 18.85
C GLY A 165 40.09 -8.26 19.66
N ILE A 166 40.62 -7.06 19.99
CA ILE A 166 39.83 -6.03 20.68
C ILE A 166 38.68 -5.58 19.76
N PRO A 167 37.42 -5.53 20.25
CA PRO A 167 36.28 -5.14 19.42
C PRO A 167 36.36 -3.71 18.90
N PHE A 168 35.95 -3.49 17.65
CA PHE A 168 35.83 -2.14 17.06
C PHE A 168 35.01 -1.17 17.94
N LYS A 169 33.93 -1.66 18.56
CA LYS A 169 33.03 -0.86 19.41
C LYS A 169 33.74 -0.19 20.61
N SER A 170 34.94 -0.63 20.99
CA SER A 170 35.77 0.01 22.02
C SER A 170 36.01 1.50 21.77
N ILE A 171 35.91 1.96 20.52
CA ILE A 171 35.95 3.38 20.18
C ILE A 171 34.83 4.21 20.85
N SER A 172 33.69 3.60 21.18
CA SER A 172 32.59 4.28 21.88
C SER A 172 32.88 4.50 23.37
N ASP A 173 33.82 3.73 23.93
CA ASP A 173 34.18 3.83 25.35
C ASP A 173 35.22 4.94 25.60
N ILE A 174 35.79 5.54 24.55
CA ILE A 174 36.81 6.59 24.68
C ILE A 174 36.18 7.83 25.34
N PRO A 175 36.67 8.25 26.53
CA PRO A 175 36.10 9.38 27.26
C PRO A 175 36.39 10.70 26.56
N ILE A 176 35.42 11.62 26.64
CA ILE A 176 35.64 13.04 26.34
C ILE A 176 36.49 13.62 27.47
N ALA A 177 37.78 13.82 27.21
CA ALA A 177 38.75 14.27 28.20
C ALA A 177 39.88 15.07 27.56
N MET A 178 40.41 16.02 28.33
CA MET A 178 41.41 17.02 27.91
C MET A 178 42.65 17.04 28.82
N ASP A 179 42.54 16.49 30.02
CA ASP A 179 43.62 16.47 31.01
C ASP A 179 44.72 15.45 30.67
N ASP A 180 45.84 15.52 31.40
CA ASP A 180 47.02 14.68 31.17
C ASP A 180 46.78 13.18 31.47
N GLN A 181 45.69 12.85 32.14
CA GLN A 181 45.30 11.47 32.44
C GLN A 181 44.39 10.89 31.35
N ALA A 182 43.97 11.68 30.36
CA ALA A 182 43.04 11.28 29.32
C ALA A 182 43.48 9.99 28.59
N LEU A 183 44.77 9.86 28.23
CA LEU A 183 45.30 8.68 27.55
C LEU A 183 45.24 7.42 28.42
N GLU A 184 45.64 7.52 29.70
CA GLU A 184 45.54 6.40 30.63
C GLU A 184 44.06 6.03 30.89
N ALA A 185 43.19 7.02 31.07
CA ALA A 185 41.76 6.82 31.24
C ALA A 185 41.14 6.08 30.05
N THR A 186 41.51 6.47 28.82
CA THR A 186 41.13 5.78 27.58
C THR A 186 41.56 4.31 27.60
N VAL A 187 42.82 4.00 27.90
CA VAL A 187 43.29 2.60 27.92
C VAL A 187 42.67 1.79 29.06
N ARG A 188 42.38 2.42 30.20
CA ARG A 188 41.71 1.76 31.35
C ARG A 188 40.29 1.30 31.05
N THR A 189 39.64 1.84 30.02
CA THR A 189 38.32 1.33 29.57
C THR A 189 38.38 -0.11 29.07
N GLN A 190 39.58 -0.61 28.72
CA GLN A 190 39.79 -1.95 28.20
C GLN A 190 40.10 -2.99 29.29
N ILE A 191 40.04 -2.61 30.57
CA ILE A 191 40.24 -3.56 31.68
C ILE A 191 39.14 -4.63 31.66
N GLY A 192 39.53 -5.90 31.54
CA GLY A 192 38.59 -7.02 31.47
C GLY A 192 37.86 -7.13 30.12
N GLN A 193 38.37 -6.47 29.07
CA GLN A 193 37.77 -6.49 27.74
C GLN A 193 37.64 -7.92 27.21
N LYS A 194 36.46 -8.24 26.69
CA LYS A 194 36.20 -9.48 25.97
C LYS A 194 36.58 -9.27 24.50
N LEU A 195 37.47 -10.12 24.02
CA LEU A 195 37.94 -10.11 22.64
C LEU A 195 36.93 -10.81 21.72
N ASP A 196 36.77 -10.29 20.52
CA ASP A 196 35.91 -10.88 19.48
C ASP A 196 36.56 -12.10 18.83
N ASP A 197 37.90 -12.08 18.75
CA ASP A 197 38.79 -13.06 18.11
C ASP A 197 40.02 -13.35 19.00
N GLU A 198 40.66 -14.50 18.78
CA GLU A 198 41.90 -14.84 19.46
C GLU A 198 43.06 -13.94 18.99
N PRO A 199 43.87 -13.36 19.90
CA PRO A 199 44.98 -12.49 19.50
C PRO A 199 45.97 -13.18 18.55
N GLY A 200 46.18 -12.59 17.38
CA GLY A 200 47.10 -13.06 16.34
C GLY A 200 46.45 -13.88 15.22
N GLU A 201 45.18 -14.27 15.34
CA GLU A 201 44.53 -15.17 14.36
C GLU A 201 43.76 -14.43 13.25
N THR A 202 43.23 -13.24 13.52
CA THR A 202 42.39 -12.50 12.56
C THR A 202 42.69 -11.00 12.59
N TYR A 203 42.69 -10.38 11.42
CA TYR A 203 42.73 -8.92 11.30
C TYR A 203 41.38 -8.32 11.71
N SER A 204 41.39 -7.52 12.78
CA SER A 204 40.22 -6.83 13.32
C SER A 204 40.64 -5.43 13.79
N TYR A 205 40.19 -4.41 13.04
CA TYR A 205 40.57 -3.03 13.26
C TYR A 205 39.96 -2.46 14.56
N ALA A 206 40.82 -2.01 15.48
CA ALA A 206 40.42 -1.36 16.71
C ALA A 206 41.31 -0.14 16.99
N THR A 207 40.69 1.05 17.02
CA THR A 207 41.39 2.32 17.24
C THR A 207 42.23 2.32 18.52
N ILE A 208 41.67 1.72 19.59
CA ILE A 208 42.27 1.65 20.92
C ILE A 208 43.64 0.96 20.94
N ASN A 209 43.96 0.16 19.93
CA ASN A 209 45.28 -0.48 19.85
C ASN A 209 46.42 0.52 19.87
N TYR A 210 46.24 1.65 19.17
CA TYR A 210 47.26 2.69 19.09
C TYR A 210 47.28 3.59 20.33
N ASP A 211 46.18 3.69 21.06
CA ASP A 211 46.14 4.37 22.36
C ASP A 211 46.89 3.57 23.41
N VAL A 212 46.77 2.23 23.40
CA VAL A 212 47.58 1.34 24.24
C VAL A 212 49.07 1.50 23.91
N LEU A 213 49.45 1.52 22.62
CA LEU A 213 50.83 1.76 22.20
C LEU A 213 51.32 3.15 22.64
N GLY A 214 50.49 4.18 22.50
CA GLY A 214 50.79 5.54 22.96
C GLY A 214 51.04 5.62 24.46
N LEU A 215 50.22 4.92 25.26
CA LEU A 215 50.43 4.87 26.72
C LEU A 215 51.71 4.13 27.08
N ILE A 216 52.06 3.06 26.36
CA ILE A 216 53.35 2.36 26.57
C ILE A 216 54.53 3.27 26.24
N ILE A 217 54.45 4.03 25.14
CA ILE A 217 55.46 5.04 24.78
C ILE A 217 55.62 6.05 25.92
N GLN A 218 54.51 6.55 26.48
CA GLN A 218 54.52 7.49 27.59
C GLN A 218 55.15 6.89 28.87
N GLN A 219 54.79 5.65 29.21
CA GLN A 219 55.30 4.98 30.41
C GLN A 219 56.79 4.63 30.31
N GLN A 220 57.25 4.17 29.14
CA GLN A 220 58.64 3.76 28.95
C GLN A 220 59.61 4.92 28.69
N SER A 221 59.13 6.04 28.13
CA SER A 221 59.95 7.24 27.95
C SER A 221 59.98 8.16 29.18
N GLY A 222 58.96 8.09 30.04
CA GLY A 222 58.76 9.04 31.15
C GLY A 222 58.29 10.43 30.70
N MET A 223 57.97 10.60 29.41
CA MET A 223 57.40 11.82 28.82
C MET A 223 55.92 11.59 28.52
N THR A 224 55.10 12.65 28.50
CA THR A 224 53.77 12.56 27.88
C THR A 224 53.91 12.10 26.43
N TYR A 225 52.95 11.33 25.92
CA TYR A 225 52.96 10.87 24.53
C TYR A 225 53.20 12.03 23.55
N GLU A 226 52.52 13.16 23.75
CA GLU A 226 52.62 14.32 22.86
C GLU A 226 54.05 14.89 22.85
N ALA A 227 54.66 15.10 24.02
CA ALA A 227 56.04 15.56 24.13
C ALA A 227 57.04 14.60 23.44
N TYR A 228 56.84 13.29 23.56
CA TYR A 228 57.72 12.31 22.90
C TYR A 228 57.62 12.42 21.38
N ILE A 229 56.40 12.48 20.83
CA ILE A 229 56.19 12.65 19.38
C ILE A 229 56.79 13.96 18.88
N GLN A 230 56.59 15.06 19.60
CA GLN A 230 57.15 16.35 19.25
C GLN A 230 58.69 16.29 19.15
N GLN A 231 59.34 15.72 20.17
CA GLN A 231 60.80 15.73 20.29
C GLN A 231 61.50 14.68 19.41
N HIS A 232 60.91 13.50 19.22
CA HIS A 232 61.57 12.36 18.58
C HIS A 232 61.06 12.04 17.17
N VAL A 233 59.90 12.56 16.79
CA VAL A 233 59.31 12.34 15.46
C VAL A 233 59.17 13.65 14.70
N LEU A 234 58.42 14.64 15.20
CA LEU A 234 58.07 15.84 14.43
C LEU A 234 59.26 16.79 14.24
N ALA A 235 59.94 17.19 15.32
CA ALA A 235 61.06 18.13 15.23
C ALA A 235 62.25 17.59 14.41
N PRO A 236 62.70 16.32 14.55
CA PRO A 236 63.78 15.79 13.72
C PRO A 236 63.44 15.63 12.23
N LEU A 237 62.15 15.53 11.89
CA LEU A 237 61.65 15.45 10.52
C LEU A 237 61.25 16.82 9.94
N ASN A 238 61.46 17.90 10.70
CA ASN A 238 61.12 19.26 10.33
C ASN A 238 59.64 19.44 9.95
N LEU A 239 58.75 18.84 10.76
CA LEU A 239 57.29 18.98 10.66
C LEU A 239 56.82 20.02 11.68
N SER A 240 57.10 21.30 11.42
CA SER A 240 56.94 22.40 12.39
C SER A 240 55.51 22.91 12.53
N ASP A 241 54.65 22.65 11.55
CA ASP A 241 53.22 23.04 11.55
C ASP A 241 52.30 21.84 11.79
N THR A 242 52.83 20.81 12.45
CA THR A 242 52.10 19.64 12.91
C THR A 242 51.92 19.72 14.42
N TYR A 243 50.68 19.69 14.87
CA TYR A 243 50.29 19.95 16.25
C TYR A 243 49.65 18.71 16.89
N LEU A 244 49.81 18.58 18.20
CA LEU A 244 49.30 17.47 19.01
C LEU A 244 48.15 17.89 19.94
N PHE A 245 47.90 19.21 20.01
CA PHE A 245 46.82 19.82 20.78
C PHE A 245 45.98 20.72 19.88
N ARG A 246 44.66 20.53 19.92
CA ARG A 246 43.73 21.34 19.12
C ARG A 246 43.74 22.83 19.50
N GLU A 247 43.91 23.13 20.78
CA GLU A 247 44.03 24.51 21.28
C GLU A 247 45.28 25.21 20.72
N GLU A 248 46.39 24.49 20.64
CA GLU A 248 47.63 25.00 20.05
C GLU A 248 47.47 25.24 18.56
N ALA A 249 46.89 24.27 17.83
CA ALA A 249 46.58 24.41 16.41
C ALA A 249 45.64 25.59 16.12
N ALA A 250 44.64 25.83 16.97
CA ALA A 250 43.70 26.95 16.81
C ALA A 250 44.32 28.32 17.17
N THR A 251 45.33 28.34 18.04
CA THR A 251 45.98 29.59 18.49
C THR A 251 47.15 29.98 17.58
N ASN A 252 47.95 28.99 17.17
CA ASN A 252 49.20 29.20 16.44
C ASN A 252 49.07 28.99 14.92
N GLY A 253 47.93 28.48 14.44
CA GLY A 253 47.65 28.30 13.02
C GLY A 253 46.18 28.48 12.64
N GLU A 254 45.84 28.15 11.39
CA GLU A 254 44.48 28.28 10.84
C GLU A 254 43.76 26.93 10.83
N LEU A 255 43.27 26.48 11.99
CA LEU A 255 42.44 25.27 12.09
C LEU A 255 41.12 25.46 11.34
N ALA A 256 40.87 24.64 10.31
CA ALA A 256 39.64 24.68 9.54
C ALA A 256 38.42 24.38 10.42
N GLN A 257 37.30 25.07 10.20
CA GLN A 257 36.02 24.75 10.84
C GLN A 257 35.55 23.37 10.36
N GLY A 258 35.21 22.48 11.30
CA GLY A 258 34.65 21.17 10.98
C GLY A 258 33.18 21.23 10.56
N TYR A 259 32.76 20.28 9.72
CA TYR A 259 31.40 20.18 9.21
C TYR A 259 30.87 18.74 9.27
N LYS A 260 29.55 18.60 9.45
CA LYS A 260 28.82 17.34 9.25
C LYS A 260 27.53 17.57 8.48
N TYR A 261 26.92 16.50 7.95
CA TYR A 261 25.63 16.62 7.26
C TYR A 261 24.51 17.01 8.22
N ASN A 262 23.65 17.90 7.75
CA ASN A 262 22.39 18.26 8.39
C ASN A 262 21.41 18.78 7.32
N MET A 263 20.29 18.10 7.12
CA MET A 263 19.21 18.51 6.23
C MET A 263 19.68 18.76 4.78
N LEU A 264 20.39 17.78 4.22
CA LEU A 264 20.93 17.71 2.86
C LEU A 264 22.10 18.67 2.58
N ARG A 265 22.70 19.27 3.61
CA ARG A 265 23.81 20.24 3.49
C ARG A 265 24.89 19.97 4.54
N ALA A 266 26.10 20.47 4.29
CA ALA A 266 27.12 20.56 5.32
C ALA A 266 26.78 21.71 6.27
N ALA A 267 26.78 21.44 7.58
CA ALA A 267 26.58 22.41 8.64
C ALA A 267 27.79 22.42 9.58
N ALA A 268 28.19 23.60 10.02
CA ALA A 268 29.31 23.75 10.95
C ALA A 268 29.04 22.93 12.22
N TYR A 269 30.04 22.19 12.64
CA TYR A 269 29.97 21.33 13.82
C TYR A 269 31.30 21.34 14.56
N ASP A 270 31.23 21.49 15.87
CA ASP A 270 32.38 21.39 16.76
C ASP A 270 32.29 20.09 17.54
N ALA A 271 33.08 19.09 17.12
CA ALA A 271 33.08 17.78 17.72
C ALA A 271 33.75 17.83 19.12
N PRO A 272 33.28 16.98 20.07
CA PRO A 272 33.99 16.80 21.33
C PRO A 272 35.43 16.35 21.11
N MET A 273 36.32 16.72 22.03
CA MET A 273 37.72 16.36 21.95
C MET A 273 38.02 15.11 22.79
N TYR A 274 38.81 14.22 22.21
CA TYR A 274 39.20 12.94 22.80
C TYR A 274 40.72 12.88 22.89
N ARG A 275 41.32 13.67 23.79
CA ARG A 275 42.79 13.77 23.89
C ARG A 275 43.46 12.42 24.12
N GLY A 276 42.82 11.52 24.87
CA GLY A 276 43.33 10.18 25.07
C GLY A 276 43.43 9.32 23.81
N ASN A 277 42.89 9.80 22.67
CA ASN A 277 42.93 9.17 21.36
C ASN A 277 43.90 9.88 20.39
N THR A 278 44.72 10.84 20.87
CA THR A 278 45.76 11.49 20.05
C THR A 278 46.71 10.50 19.38
N PRO A 279 47.17 9.41 20.04
CA PRO A 279 48.01 8.41 19.38
C PRO A 279 47.39 7.76 18.16
N ALA A 280 46.07 7.63 18.13
CA ALA A 280 45.40 6.94 17.04
C ALA A 280 44.69 7.88 16.06
N GLY A 281 44.38 9.13 16.41
CA GLY A 281 43.45 9.93 15.59
C GLY A 281 43.54 11.46 15.62
N TYR A 282 44.22 12.10 16.57
CA TYR A 282 44.08 13.56 16.77
C TYR A 282 45.34 14.39 16.51
N ILE A 283 46.29 13.88 15.71
CA ILE A 283 47.35 14.74 15.15
C ILE A 283 46.72 15.71 14.15
N ILE A 284 47.17 16.96 14.16
CA ILE A 284 46.66 18.04 13.32
C ILE A 284 47.81 18.53 12.44
N SER A 285 47.58 18.67 11.14
CA SER A 285 48.62 19.13 10.21
C SER A 285 48.03 19.90 9.04
N ASN A 286 48.89 20.62 8.34
CA ASN A 286 48.58 21.26 7.07
C ASN A 286 49.16 20.46 5.90
N SER A 287 48.92 20.94 4.67
CA SER A 287 49.39 20.25 3.47
C SER A 287 50.89 20.41 3.19
N LEU A 288 51.56 21.40 3.77
CA LEU A 288 53.00 21.64 3.63
C LEU A 288 53.79 20.55 4.36
N ASP A 289 53.46 20.33 5.64
CA ASP A 289 54.07 19.28 6.46
C ASP A 289 53.71 17.89 5.96
N VAL A 290 52.45 17.67 5.54
CA VAL A 290 52.05 16.39 4.93
C VAL A 290 52.85 16.13 3.65
N ALA A 291 53.15 17.13 2.82
CA ALA A 291 54.02 16.95 1.65
C ALA A 291 55.40 16.41 2.07
N THR A 292 55.98 17.00 3.12
CA THR A 292 57.26 16.59 3.71
C THR A 292 57.19 15.18 4.27
N TRP A 293 56.12 14.85 5.00
CA TRP A 293 55.87 13.50 5.48
C TRP A 293 55.80 12.48 4.35
N LEU A 294 55.05 12.73 3.27
CA LEU A 294 54.98 11.80 2.13
C LEU A 294 56.34 11.61 1.45
N LYS A 295 57.12 12.69 1.28
CA LYS A 295 58.49 12.63 0.74
C LYS A 295 59.40 11.73 1.60
N ILE A 296 59.30 11.86 2.92
CA ILE A 296 60.05 11.04 3.88
C ILE A 296 59.64 9.57 3.77
N GLN A 297 58.34 9.29 3.74
CA GLN A 297 57.80 7.93 3.62
C GLN A 297 58.20 7.25 2.29
N MET A 298 58.50 8.00 1.23
CA MET A 298 59.04 7.46 -0.01
C MET A 298 60.56 7.21 0.01
N GLY A 299 61.28 7.64 1.05
CA GLY A 299 62.75 7.66 1.03
C GLY A 299 63.34 8.69 0.06
N ALA A 300 62.55 9.68 -0.38
CA ALA A 300 62.89 10.55 -1.50
C ALA A 300 63.62 11.85 -1.10
N VAL A 301 63.89 12.07 0.19
CA VAL A 301 64.54 13.27 0.73
C VAL A 301 65.68 12.91 1.70
N PRO A 302 66.70 13.77 1.87
CA PRO A 302 67.85 13.51 2.75
C PRO A 302 67.47 13.18 4.20
N GLU A 303 66.43 13.83 4.73
CA GLU A 303 65.87 13.62 6.08
C GLU A 303 65.38 12.18 6.26
N ALA A 304 64.97 11.50 5.18
CA ALA A 304 64.59 10.10 5.24
C ALA A 304 65.78 9.17 5.53
N LYS A 305 67.02 9.55 5.19
CA LYS A 305 68.20 8.68 5.36
C LYS A 305 68.48 8.36 6.83
N SER A 306 68.25 9.30 7.74
CA SER A 306 68.43 9.06 9.18
C SER A 306 67.31 8.18 9.76
N PHE A 307 66.16 8.08 9.08
CA PHE A 307 64.99 7.32 9.48
C PHE A 307 64.77 6.03 8.67
N GLU A 308 65.55 5.80 7.61
CA GLU A 308 65.34 4.76 6.59
C GLU A 308 65.10 3.38 7.20
N LYS A 309 65.95 2.97 8.15
CA LYS A 309 65.82 1.67 8.82
C LYS A 309 64.50 1.51 9.59
N TRP A 310 63.97 2.58 10.16
CA TRP A 310 62.70 2.56 10.91
C TRP A 310 61.51 2.60 9.95
N LEU A 311 61.61 3.37 8.87
CA LEU A 311 60.57 3.46 7.84
C LEU A 311 60.35 2.11 7.15
N ILE A 312 61.42 1.41 6.77
CA ILE A 312 61.33 0.07 6.17
C ILE A 312 60.57 -0.89 7.10
N ARG A 313 60.87 -0.86 8.41
CA ARG A 313 60.18 -1.69 9.41
C ARG A 313 58.74 -1.24 9.65
N ALA A 314 58.44 0.04 9.50
CA ALA A 314 57.08 0.58 9.64
C ALA A 314 56.18 0.19 8.46
N HIS A 315 56.76 -0.03 7.28
CA HIS A 315 56.04 -0.46 6.07
C HIS A 315 55.90 -1.97 5.96
N GLU A 316 56.56 -2.75 6.82
CA GLU A 316 56.49 -4.21 6.80
C GLU A 316 55.11 -4.68 7.31
N PRO A 317 54.27 -5.28 6.44
CA PRO A 317 52.94 -5.71 6.83
C PRO A 317 52.96 -7.06 7.54
N ASP A 318 51.99 -7.28 8.42
CA ASP A 318 51.73 -8.62 8.94
C ASP A 318 51.05 -9.49 7.86
N ARG A 319 51.73 -10.57 7.49
CA ARG A 319 51.25 -11.57 6.53
C ARG A 319 50.89 -12.90 7.21
N SER A 320 50.89 -12.96 8.54
CA SER A 320 50.51 -14.16 9.29
C SER A 320 49.00 -14.42 9.29
N VAL A 321 48.19 -13.37 9.09
CA VAL A 321 46.73 -13.45 8.97
C VAL A 321 46.25 -13.17 7.54
N SER A 322 45.02 -13.58 7.25
CA SER A 322 44.38 -13.29 5.96
C SER A 322 44.24 -11.78 5.73
N PRO A 323 44.39 -11.30 4.48
CA PRO A 323 44.22 -9.88 4.17
C PRO A 323 42.80 -9.40 4.44
N ALA A 324 42.65 -8.09 4.64
CA ALA A 324 41.36 -7.43 4.67
C ALA A 324 40.59 -7.64 3.35
N GLY A 325 39.28 -7.38 3.38
CA GLY A 325 38.40 -7.59 2.21
C GLY A 325 38.76 -6.77 0.95
N ASP A 326 39.62 -5.76 1.08
CA ASP A 326 40.17 -4.97 -0.03
C ASP A 326 41.52 -5.50 -0.56
N GLY A 327 42.01 -6.63 -0.02
CA GLY A 327 43.26 -7.27 -0.39
C GLY A 327 44.51 -6.64 0.25
N SER A 328 44.36 -5.77 1.24
CA SER A 328 45.48 -5.18 1.99
C SER A 328 45.83 -5.98 3.25
N SER A 329 47.09 -5.90 3.69
CA SER A 329 47.49 -6.29 5.06
C SER A 329 47.98 -5.05 5.80
N TYR A 330 47.89 -5.05 7.13
CA TYR A 330 48.22 -3.89 7.93
C TYR A 330 49.70 -3.90 8.38
N ALA A 331 50.33 -2.73 8.38
CA ALA A 331 51.69 -2.48 8.86
C ALA A 331 51.67 -1.43 9.99
N GLY A 332 52.76 -0.72 10.24
CA GLY A 332 52.84 0.35 11.24
C GLY A 332 52.09 1.62 10.82
N GLY A 333 50.76 1.60 10.92
CA GLY A 333 49.89 2.72 10.56
C GLY A 333 49.58 2.84 9.06
N TRP A 334 49.82 1.77 8.29
CA TRP A 334 49.60 1.72 6.84
C TRP A 334 48.90 0.43 6.43
N SER A 335 47.93 0.53 5.52
CA SER A 335 47.45 -0.59 4.74
C SER A 335 48.37 -0.81 3.54
N VAL A 336 48.88 -2.03 3.40
CA VAL A 336 49.80 -2.45 2.34
C VAL A 336 49.06 -3.33 1.35
N TYR A 337 48.67 -2.73 0.23
CA TYR A 337 47.94 -3.41 -0.84
C TYR A 337 48.82 -4.42 -1.57
N GLN A 338 48.27 -5.60 -1.83
CA GLN A 338 48.98 -6.71 -2.48
C GLN A 338 48.94 -6.66 -4.02
N ASN A 339 48.29 -5.65 -4.60
CA ASN A 339 48.15 -5.51 -6.05
C ASN A 339 49.17 -4.52 -6.64
N GLY A 340 49.63 -4.79 -7.88
CA GLY A 340 50.62 -3.95 -8.57
C GLY A 340 51.98 -3.91 -7.85
N THR A 341 52.62 -2.73 -7.82
CA THR A 341 53.93 -2.52 -7.17
C THR A 341 53.85 -2.29 -5.65
N GLY A 342 52.70 -2.56 -5.01
CA GLY A 342 52.50 -2.31 -3.58
C GLY A 342 52.22 -0.84 -3.27
N MET A 343 51.00 -0.53 -2.84
CA MET A 343 50.63 0.81 -2.36
C MET A 343 50.54 0.79 -0.84
N LEU A 344 51.19 1.77 -0.21
CA LEU A 344 50.98 2.10 1.20
C LEU A 344 49.89 3.15 1.25
N ALA A 345 48.79 2.89 1.95
CA ALA A 345 47.79 3.92 2.15
C ALA A 345 47.09 3.81 3.50
N HIS A 346 46.55 4.91 3.98
CA HIS A 346 45.72 4.89 5.18
C HIS A 346 44.67 6.01 5.10
N ALA A 347 43.43 5.68 5.46
CA ALA A 347 42.34 6.64 5.62
C ALA A 347 42.26 7.11 7.07
N GLY A 348 42.06 8.40 7.28
CA GLY A 348 41.79 8.99 8.58
C GLY A 348 40.39 9.60 8.60
N ALA A 349 39.66 9.37 9.68
CA ALA A 349 38.35 9.98 9.89
C ALA A 349 38.20 10.34 11.37
N ASN A 350 37.76 11.56 11.61
CA ASN A 350 37.22 12.07 12.88
C ASN A 350 35.80 12.58 12.59
N PRO A 351 34.98 12.92 13.61
CA PRO A 351 33.60 13.39 13.35
C PRO A 351 33.52 14.59 12.40
N ASN A 352 34.53 15.46 12.45
CA ASN A 352 34.59 16.73 11.72
C ASN A 352 35.48 16.70 10.47
N TYR A 353 36.38 15.74 10.34
CA TYR A 353 37.48 15.78 9.36
C TYR A 353 37.72 14.41 8.75
N SER A 354 38.25 14.37 7.54
CA SER A 354 38.86 13.15 7.02
C SER A 354 40.14 13.44 6.27
N SER A 355 41.01 12.45 6.22
CA SER A 355 42.24 12.50 5.44
C SER A 355 42.48 11.17 4.74
N TYR A 356 43.29 11.19 3.69
CA TYR A 356 43.80 9.97 3.09
C TYR A 356 45.21 10.20 2.58
N PHE A 357 46.13 9.34 2.98
CA PHE A 357 47.51 9.34 2.51
C PHE A 357 47.75 8.09 1.68
N ALA A 358 48.38 8.23 0.53
CA ALA A 358 48.82 7.12 -0.31
C ALA A 358 50.21 7.36 -0.86
N VAL A 359 51.04 6.33 -0.82
CA VAL A 359 52.43 6.35 -1.25
C VAL A 359 52.71 5.10 -2.09
N ARG A 360 53.40 5.29 -3.21
CA ARG A 360 53.90 4.23 -4.09
C ARG A 360 55.39 4.47 -4.30
N PRO A 361 56.25 3.99 -3.37
CA PRO A 361 57.68 4.30 -3.39
C PRO A 361 58.35 3.93 -4.72
N ASP A 362 58.04 2.75 -5.26
CA ASP A 362 58.61 2.24 -6.51
C ASP A 362 58.22 3.07 -7.74
N ASP A 363 57.01 3.66 -7.75
CA ASP A 363 56.56 4.56 -8.82
C ASP A 363 56.95 6.03 -8.55
N GLY A 364 57.49 6.32 -7.36
CA GLY A 364 57.91 7.64 -6.93
C GLY A 364 56.77 8.64 -6.69
N TYR A 365 55.54 8.19 -6.47
CA TYR A 365 54.37 9.05 -6.25
C TYR A 365 53.83 8.98 -4.82
N GLY A 366 53.50 10.15 -4.27
CA GLY A 366 52.73 10.31 -3.03
C GLY A 366 51.55 11.25 -3.24
N VAL A 367 50.39 10.92 -2.69
CA VAL A 367 49.17 11.75 -2.74
C VAL A 367 48.59 11.84 -1.34
N ALA A 368 48.20 13.04 -0.93
CA ALA A 368 47.36 13.22 0.25
C ALA A 368 46.21 14.18 0.00
N VAL A 369 45.09 13.89 0.64
CA VAL A 369 43.88 14.71 0.65
C VAL A 369 43.45 14.93 2.10
N LEU A 370 43.16 16.17 2.46
CA LEU A 370 42.67 16.60 3.78
C LEU A 370 41.32 17.30 3.58
N THR A 371 40.31 17.02 4.42
CA THR A 371 38.98 17.64 4.32
C THR A 371 38.47 18.08 5.68
N ASN A 372 37.73 19.19 5.71
CA ASN A 372 37.04 19.69 6.92
C ASN A 372 35.63 19.09 7.10
N MET A 373 35.47 17.86 6.63
CA MET A 373 34.25 17.08 6.77
C MET A 373 34.61 15.60 6.67
N ASN A 374 34.01 14.77 7.52
CA ASN A 374 34.16 13.32 7.41
C ASN A 374 33.45 12.80 6.16
N SER A 375 34.21 12.36 5.17
CA SER A 375 33.66 11.79 3.94
C SER A 375 34.59 10.77 3.30
N PRO A 376 34.07 9.64 2.77
CA PRO A 376 34.87 8.69 1.99
C PRO A 376 35.42 9.30 0.70
N TYR A 377 34.94 10.48 0.27
CA TYR A 377 35.46 11.16 -0.92
C TYR A 377 36.89 11.67 -0.74
N SER A 378 37.43 11.76 0.47
CA SER A 378 38.88 11.95 0.67
C SER A 378 39.68 10.80 0.05
N ILE A 379 39.23 9.56 0.27
CA ILE A 379 39.80 8.33 -0.29
C ILE A 379 39.62 8.31 -1.81
N THR A 380 38.39 8.48 -2.29
CA THR A 380 38.09 8.44 -3.74
C THR A 380 38.90 9.49 -4.50
N THR A 381 38.98 10.72 -3.98
CA THR A 381 39.73 11.81 -4.63
C THR A 381 41.22 11.46 -4.71
N ALA A 382 41.82 11.00 -3.61
CA ALA A 382 43.24 10.65 -3.60
C ALA A 382 43.56 9.46 -4.51
N GLN A 383 42.72 8.42 -4.50
CA GLN A 383 42.89 7.25 -5.38
C GLN A 383 42.69 7.61 -6.85
N GLY A 384 41.72 8.48 -7.16
CA GLY A 384 41.52 9.00 -8.51
C GLY A 384 42.70 9.81 -9.01
N ILE A 385 43.24 10.70 -8.18
CA ILE A 385 44.46 11.45 -8.49
C ILE A 385 45.64 10.49 -8.71
N MET A 386 45.83 9.49 -7.83
CA MET A 386 46.88 8.48 -8.00
C MET A 386 46.74 7.73 -9.32
N ASN A 387 45.52 7.32 -9.68
CA ASN A 387 45.27 6.65 -10.97
C ASN A 387 45.54 7.58 -12.16
N MET A 388 45.16 8.86 -12.10
CA MET A 388 45.50 9.85 -13.14
C MET A 388 47.02 9.99 -13.31
N MET A 389 47.78 10.00 -12.21
CA MET A 389 49.24 10.08 -12.24
C MET A 389 49.89 8.84 -12.87
N LEU A 390 49.25 7.67 -12.69
CA LEU A 390 49.69 6.39 -13.25
C LEU A 390 49.14 6.11 -14.65
N GLY A 391 48.35 7.01 -15.24
CA GLY A 391 47.69 6.80 -16.53
C GLY A 391 46.65 5.68 -16.52
N LYS A 392 46.05 5.40 -15.35
CA LYS A 392 44.98 4.42 -15.14
C LYS A 392 43.62 5.11 -15.12
N GLU A 393 42.57 4.32 -15.31
CA GLU A 393 41.20 4.82 -15.19
C GLU A 393 40.90 5.29 -13.75
N VAL A 394 40.18 6.41 -13.66
CA VAL A 394 39.74 7.01 -12.40
C VAL A 394 38.61 6.15 -11.83
N PRO A 395 38.65 5.78 -10.54
CA PRO A 395 37.57 5.00 -9.95
C PRO A 395 36.28 5.82 -9.90
N GLU A 396 35.16 5.19 -10.23
CA GLU A 396 33.83 5.76 -9.98
C GLU A 396 33.66 6.02 -8.47
N PRO A 397 33.14 7.19 -8.06
CA PRO A 397 32.93 7.50 -6.67
C PRO A 397 31.91 6.55 -6.01
N GLY A 398 32.27 6.00 -4.85
CA GLY A 398 31.38 5.23 -4.01
C GLY A 398 30.28 6.08 -3.36
N SER A 399 29.32 5.44 -2.69
CA SER A 399 28.31 6.15 -1.92
C SER A 399 28.86 6.68 -0.60
N ASP A 400 28.46 7.89 -0.23
CA ASP A 400 28.70 8.44 1.10
C ASP A 400 27.59 7.95 2.06
N MET A 401 27.98 7.19 3.08
CA MET A 401 27.06 6.63 4.08
C MET A 401 26.37 7.72 4.88
N TYR A 402 27.10 8.74 5.36
CA TYR A 402 26.52 9.80 6.18
C TYR A 402 25.60 10.70 5.36
N LYS A 403 25.95 10.96 4.09
CA LYS A 403 25.05 11.63 3.14
C LYS A 403 23.76 10.85 2.95
N SER A 404 23.86 9.53 2.77
CA SER A 404 22.71 8.66 2.56
C SER A 404 21.81 8.62 3.79
N ILE A 405 22.40 8.50 4.99
CA ILE A 405 21.68 8.56 6.27
C ILE A 405 20.95 9.89 6.41
N ASP A 406 21.63 11.01 6.15
CA ASP A 406 21.03 12.34 6.24
C ASP A 406 19.88 12.53 5.25
N MET A 407 20.06 12.05 4.01
CA MET A 407 19.02 12.09 2.99
C MET A 407 17.79 11.29 3.38
N ILE A 408 17.96 10.04 3.80
CA ILE A 408 16.85 9.17 4.23
C ILE A 408 16.15 9.79 5.44
N SER A 409 16.91 10.25 6.42
CA SER A 409 16.37 10.83 7.64
C SER A 409 15.60 12.12 7.37
N SER A 410 16.10 12.97 6.46
CA SER A 410 15.42 14.18 6.02
C SER A 410 14.10 13.86 5.30
N VAL A 411 14.07 12.83 4.44
CA VAL A 411 12.84 12.36 3.79
C VAL A 411 11.84 11.82 4.82
N VAL A 412 12.30 11.04 5.80
CA VAL A 412 11.44 10.55 6.90
C VAL A 412 10.84 11.72 7.66
N LEU A 413 11.62 12.75 7.98
CA LEU A 413 11.13 13.96 8.66
C LEU A 413 10.09 14.70 7.82
N LEU A 414 10.35 14.87 6.52
CA LEU A 414 9.41 15.50 5.58
C LEU A 414 8.08 14.74 5.49
N LEU A 415 8.11 13.40 5.54
CA LEU A 415 6.91 12.55 5.47
C LEU A 415 6.16 12.46 6.81
N THR A 416 6.88 12.38 7.93
CA THR A 416 6.28 12.20 9.26
C THR A 416 5.68 13.49 9.81
N THR A 417 6.28 14.65 9.55
CA THR A 417 5.81 15.94 10.11
C THR A 417 4.34 16.26 9.74
N PRO A 418 3.91 16.19 8.46
CA PRO A 418 2.52 16.40 8.09
C PRO A 418 1.57 15.35 8.68
N VAL A 419 2.03 14.09 8.80
CA VAL A 419 1.25 12.99 9.40
C VAL A 419 1.02 13.26 10.89
N VAL A 420 2.03 13.71 11.63
CA VAL A 420 1.90 14.10 13.05
C VAL A 420 0.86 15.20 13.20
N LEU A 421 0.96 16.29 12.43
CA LEU A 421 0.02 17.40 12.49
C LEU A 421 -1.42 16.95 12.17
N LEU A 422 -1.57 16.11 11.16
CA LEU A 422 -2.88 15.57 10.77
C LEU A 422 -3.46 14.64 11.84
N VAL A 423 -2.65 13.76 12.44
CA VAL A 423 -3.07 12.87 13.53
C VAL A 423 -3.47 13.68 14.77
N LEU A 424 -2.73 14.73 15.12
CA LEU A 424 -3.09 15.64 16.22
C LEU A 424 -4.42 16.34 15.95
N TRP A 425 -4.63 16.84 14.74
CA TRP A 425 -5.90 17.45 14.33
C TRP A 425 -7.06 16.45 14.38
N LEU A 426 -6.87 15.23 13.85
CA LEU A 426 -7.89 14.17 13.87
C LEU A 426 -8.22 13.71 15.28
N THR A 427 -7.22 13.62 16.15
CA THR A 427 -7.40 13.27 17.56
C THR A 427 -8.19 14.36 18.28
N SER A 428 -7.82 15.62 18.09
CA SER A 428 -8.55 16.77 18.65
C SER A 428 -10.00 16.80 18.19
N LYS A 429 -10.23 16.55 16.88
CA LYS A 429 -11.58 16.44 16.30
C LYS A 429 -12.37 15.27 16.89
N ALA A 430 -11.74 14.10 17.07
CA ALA A 430 -12.39 12.93 17.65
C ALA A 430 -12.78 13.17 19.13
N ILE A 431 -11.90 13.81 19.91
CA ILE A 431 -12.18 14.21 21.28
C ILE A 431 -13.35 15.19 21.33
N TRP A 432 -13.34 16.23 20.50
CA TRP A 432 -14.43 17.19 20.40
C TRP A 432 -15.77 16.55 20.02
N GLN A 433 -15.74 15.56 19.13
CA GLN A 433 -16.92 14.77 18.74
C GLN A 433 -17.46 13.90 19.87
N ALA A 434 -16.59 13.35 20.71
CA ALA A 434 -16.98 12.60 21.90
C ALA A 434 -17.63 13.52 22.95
N VAL A 435 -17.05 14.71 23.18
CA VAL A 435 -17.63 15.72 24.07
C VAL A 435 -19.01 16.18 23.60
N ARG A 436 -19.22 16.30 22.27
CA ARG A 436 -20.54 16.61 21.68
C ARG A 436 -21.52 15.42 21.63
N GLY A 437 -21.15 14.24 22.13
CA GLY A 437 -22.00 13.05 22.15
C GLY A 437 -22.23 12.39 20.79
N THR A 438 -21.55 12.84 19.74
CA THR A 438 -21.63 12.26 18.38
C THR A 438 -20.86 10.95 18.25
N ARG A 439 -19.83 10.75 19.09
CA ARG A 439 -19.19 9.46 19.34
C ARG A 439 -19.60 8.98 20.72
N ARG A 440 -20.06 7.74 20.83
CA ARG A 440 -20.50 7.15 22.11
C ARG A 440 -19.56 6.03 22.50
N TYR A 441 -19.37 5.85 23.80
CA TYR A 441 -18.61 4.72 24.33
C TYR A 441 -19.39 3.42 24.10
N VAL A 442 -18.76 2.44 23.46
CA VAL A 442 -19.38 1.12 23.15
C VAL A 442 -18.53 -0.04 23.71
N GLY A 443 -17.42 0.26 24.41
CA GLY A 443 -16.52 -0.76 24.93
C GLY A 443 -17.07 -1.49 26.17
N HIS A 444 -16.73 -2.77 26.32
CA HIS A 444 -16.71 -3.39 27.64
C HIS A 444 -15.42 -2.93 28.36
N HIS A 445 -15.51 -2.58 29.64
CA HIS A 445 -14.35 -2.10 30.41
C HIS A 445 -13.15 -3.06 30.31
N ALA A 446 -13.38 -4.37 30.40
CA ALA A 446 -12.32 -5.38 30.35
C ALA A 446 -11.59 -5.43 28.99
N THR A 447 -12.31 -5.45 27.86
CA THR A 447 -11.69 -5.52 26.52
C THR A 447 -10.94 -4.24 26.18
N THR A 448 -11.43 -3.10 26.69
CA THR A 448 -10.76 -1.81 26.55
C THR A 448 -9.42 -1.83 27.29
N ILE A 449 -9.41 -2.23 28.57
CA ILE A 449 -8.18 -2.29 29.38
C ILE A 449 -7.14 -3.20 28.73
N VAL A 450 -7.54 -4.40 28.29
CA VAL A 450 -6.64 -5.33 27.59
C VAL A 450 -6.04 -4.70 26.32
N GLY A 451 -6.84 -3.97 25.53
CA GLY A 451 -6.38 -3.26 24.34
C GLY A 451 -5.33 -2.18 24.67
N PHE A 452 -5.57 -1.37 25.70
CA PHE A 452 -4.60 -0.38 26.19
C PHE A 452 -3.31 -1.04 26.70
N SER A 453 -3.40 -2.15 27.43
CA SER A 453 -2.23 -2.87 27.93
C SER A 453 -1.38 -3.46 26.79
N ILE A 454 -2.01 -4.06 25.78
CA ILE A 454 -1.31 -4.58 24.59
C ILE A 454 -0.64 -3.44 23.83
N PHE A 455 -1.33 -2.30 23.65
CA PHE A 455 -0.76 -1.13 23.00
C PHE A 455 0.44 -0.57 23.78
N ALA A 456 0.33 -0.44 25.10
CA ALA A 456 1.43 0.03 25.95
C ALA A 456 2.64 -0.92 25.87
N ALA A 457 2.43 -2.23 25.97
CA ALA A 457 3.49 -3.22 25.84
C ALA A 457 4.15 -3.17 24.45
N PHE A 458 3.36 -3.02 23.39
CA PHE A 458 3.87 -2.85 22.03
C PHE A 458 4.71 -1.58 21.88
N MET A 459 4.27 -0.44 22.43
CA MET A 459 5.02 0.83 22.36
C MET A 459 6.31 0.82 23.19
N VAL A 460 6.34 0.08 24.30
CA VAL A 460 7.58 -0.14 25.09
C VAL A 460 8.55 -1.02 24.29
N GLY A 461 8.08 -2.13 23.72
CA GLY A 461 8.90 -2.98 22.85
C GLY A 461 9.44 -2.23 21.63
N LEU A 462 8.61 -1.38 21.03
CA LEU A 462 9.01 -0.50 19.94
C LEU A 462 10.10 0.48 20.41
N ALA A 463 9.90 1.18 21.53
CA ALA A 463 10.90 2.11 22.08
C ALA A 463 12.25 1.43 22.33
N TYR A 464 12.23 0.20 22.87
CA TYR A 464 13.43 -0.62 23.05
C TYR A 464 14.12 -0.93 21.72
N CYS A 465 13.35 -1.27 20.67
CA CYS A 465 13.92 -1.50 19.34
C CYS A 465 14.52 -0.21 18.76
N PHE A 466 13.91 0.95 18.95
CA PHE A 466 14.52 2.22 18.51
C PHE A 466 15.80 2.53 19.30
N TYR A 467 15.82 2.27 20.60
CA TYR A 467 17.01 2.42 21.44
C TYR A 467 18.17 1.50 20.99
N GLN A 468 17.88 0.27 20.55
CA GLN A 468 18.88 -0.69 20.09
C GLN A 468 19.36 -0.51 18.63
N ILE A 469 18.95 0.57 17.95
CA ILE A 469 19.36 0.83 16.56
C ILE A 469 20.90 0.91 16.43
N PRO A 470 21.62 1.74 17.21
CA PRO A 470 23.09 1.84 17.13
C PRO A 470 23.78 0.50 17.34
N SER A 471 23.40 -0.22 18.41
CA SER A 471 24.05 -1.47 18.78
C SER A 471 23.83 -2.58 17.75
N THR A 472 22.65 -2.61 17.11
CA THR A 472 22.29 -3.68 16.19
C THR A 472 22.66 -3.36 14.74
N LEU A 473 22.45 -2.12 14.29
CA LEU A 473 22.64 -1.71 12.89
C LEU A 473 24.01 -1.06 12.63
N PHE A 474 24.70 -0.54 13.65
CA PHE A 474 25.97 0.20 13.50
C PHE A 474 27.12 -0.44 14.30
N TRP A 475 27.34 -1.75 14.13
CA TRP A 475 28.49 -2.49 14.68
C TRP A 475 28.68 -2.39 16.21
N GLY A 476 27.58 -2.29 16.98
CA GLY A 476 27.65 -2.38 18.44
C GLY A 476 27.93 -1.07 19.17
N VAL A 477 27.97 0.07 18.47
CA VAL A 477 28.14 1.40 19.07
C VAL A 477 26.86 1.87 19.78
N ASP A 478 26.97 2.92 20.60
CA ASP A 478 25.84 3.50 21.33
C ASP A 478 25.30 4.79 20.69
N TRP A 479 24.26 5.38 21.29
CA TRP A 479 23.68 6.63 20.80
C TRP A 479 24.59 7.85 20.98
N ALA A 480 25.46 7.86 22.01
CA ALA A 480 26.38 8.96 22.24
C ALA A 480 27.41 9.04 21.11
N PHE A 481 27.93 7.90 20.67
CA PHE A 481 28.78 7.79 19.50
C PHE A 481 28.06 8.24 18.22
N VAL A 482 26.83 7.75 18.00
CA VAL A 482 26.03 8.11 16.81
C VAL A 482 25.71 9.60 16.76
N GLU A 483 25.43 10.25 17.88
CA GLU A 483 25.15 11.70 17.92
C GLU A 483 26.36 12.54 17.49
N VAL A 484 27.57 12.09 17.84
CA VAL A 484 28.81 12.76 17.48
C VAL A 484 29.16 12.52 16.01
N TRP A 485 29.11 11.26 15.56
CA TRP A 485 29.60 10.87 14.23
C TRP A 485 28.58 10.96 13.11
N ALA A 486 27.31 10.69 13.39
CA ALA A 486 26.26 10.67 12.38
C ALA A 486 25.57 12.04 12.22
N PRO A 487 24.82 12.24 11.12
CA PRO A 487 24.00 13.43 10.93
C PRO A 487 22.94 13.57 12.04
N ASN A 488 22.71 14.79 12.53
CA ASN A 488 21.69 15.06 13.56
C ASN A 488 20.27 14.67 13.10
N THR A 489 20.04 14.69 11.78
CA THR A 489 18.77 14.29 11.17
C THR A 489 18.38 12.86 11.50
N LEU A 490 19.32 11.93 11.72
CA LEU A 490 19.03 10.54 12.09
C LEU A 490 18.26 10.46 13.40
N LEU A 491 18.74 11.15 14.44
CA LEU A 491 18.09 11.16 15.74
C LEU A 491 16.69 11.80 15.64
N TYR A 492 16.58 12.93 14.94
CA TYR A 492 15.28 13.59 14.73
C TYR A 492 14.30 12.69 13.99
N ALA A 493 14.74 11.98 12.94
CA ALA A 493 13.89 11.07 12.17
C ALA A 493 13.39 9.89 13.02
N VAL A 494 14.27 9.32 13.85
CA VAL A 494 13.95 8.24 14.80
C VAL A 494 12.89 8.71 15.80
N VAL A 495 13.10 9.86 16.44
CA VAL A 495 12.14 10.43 17.41
C VAL A 495 10.81 10.78 16.74
N SER A 496 10.83 11.37 15.54
CA SER A 496 9.63 11.71 14.78
C SER A 496 8.83 10.48 14.39
N MET A 497 9.50 9.41 13.94
CA MET A 497 8.84 8.16 13.56
C MET A 497 8.18 7.50 14.77
N TYR A 498 8.88 7.40 15.92
CA TYR A 498 8.30 6.90 17.16
C TYR A 498 7.10 7.72 17.61
N THR A 499 7.23 9.05 17.61
CA THR A 499 6.15 9.98 17.99
C THR A 499 4.93 9.82 17.09
N THR A 500 5.13 9.69 15.78
CA THR A 500 4.07 9.46 14.80
C THR A 500 3.30 8.17 15.10
N MET A 501 4.01 7.07 15.34
CA MET A 501 3.40 5.77 15.65
C MET A 501 2.66 5.80 16.98
N PHE A 502 3.22 6.46 18.00
CA PHE A 502 2.59 6.62 19.30
C PHE A 502 1.29 7.43 19.23
N LEU A 503 1.34 8.62 18.63
CA LEU A 503 0.16 9.49 18.48
C LEU A 503 -0.92 8.83 17.63
N PHE A 504 -0.53 8.13 16.56
CA PHE A 504 -1.49 7.38 15.75
C PHE A 504 -2.13 6.22 16.53
N GLY A 505 -1.34 5.51 17.34
CA GLY A 505 -1.84 4.46 18.21
C GLY A 505 -2.88 4.98 19.20
N ILE A 506 -2.63 6.14 19.84
CA ILE A 506 -3.60 6.82 20.70
C ILE A 506 -4.88 7.17 19.93
N TYR A 507 -4.75 7.80 18.76
CA TYR A 507 -5.88 8.14 17.90
C TYR A 507 -6.72 6.91 17.52
N PHE A 508 -6.05 5.83 17.12
CA PHE A 508 -6.69 4.59 16.69
C PHE A 508 -7.43 3.91 17.85
N LEU A 509 -6.81 3.86 19.02
CA LEU A 509 -7.41 3.28 20.22
C LEU A 509 -8.62 4.10 20.66
N PHE A 510 -8.50 5.44 20.68
CA PHE A 510 -9.59 6.36 21.01
C PHE A 510 -10.79 6.17 20.07
N THR A 511 -10.58 6.16 18.75
CA THR A 511 -11.65 5.98 17.76
C THR A 511 -12.23 4.56 17.72
N THR A 512 -11.54 3.58 18.29
CA THR A 512 -12.07 2.21 18.48
C THR A 512 -12.96 2.13 19.70
N VAL A 513 -12.63 2.84 20.77
CA VAL A 513 -13.42 2.91 22.02
C VAL A 513 -14.64 3.82 21.90
N PHE A 514 -14.51 4.91 21.14
CA PHE A 514 -15.55 5.89 20.82
C PHE A 514 -15.91 5.84 19.33
N PRO A 515 -16.55 4.75 18.85
CA PRO A 515 -16.96 4.64 17.46
C PRO A 515 -18.04 5.67 17.09
N LYS A 516 -18.13 5.99 15.79
CA LYS A 516 -19.22 6.72 15.16
C LYS A 516 -19.84 5.81 14.09
N SER A 517 -21.16 5.83 13.93
CA SER A 517 -21.92 4.94 13.03
C SER A 517 -21.44 4.99 11.56
N ASP A 518 -20.95 6.15 11.10
CA ASP A 518 -20.47 6.34 9.72
C ASP A 518 -18.96 6.66 9.63
N ASP A 519 -18.14 6.15 10.56
CA ASP A 519 -16.72 6.46 10.60
C ASP A 519 -15.91 5.72 9.53
N ARG A 520 -15.94 6.24 8.30
CA ARG A 520 -15.15 5.76 7.15
C ARG A 520 -13.77 6.41 7.13
N SER A 521 -13.03 6.38 8.24
CA SER A 521 -11.70 7.01 8.32
C SER A 521 -10.69 6.29 7.41
N PHE A 522 -10.75 6.60 6.10
CA PHE A 522 -9.85 6.07 5.08
C PHE A 522 -8.40 6.40 5.42
N PHE A 523 -8.15 7.55 6.05
CA PHE A 523 -6.82 7.94 6.51
C PHE A 523 -6.22 6.92 7.50
N ALA A 524 -6.99 6.46 8.49
CA ALA A 524 -6.51 5.44 9.45
C ALA A 524 -6.19 4.11 8.75
N ILE A 525 -7.00 3.73 7.77
CA ILE A 525 -6.79 2.51 6.97
C ILE A 525 -5.54 2.65 6.11
N THR A 526 -5.33 3.79 5.47
CA THR A 526 -4.13 4.07 4.69
C THR A 526 -2.89 3.98 5.55
N LEU A 527 -2.87 4.63 6.73
CA LEU A 527 -1.69 4.62 7.59
C LEU A 527 -1.41 3.22 8.16
N LEU A 528 -2.44 2.45 8.53
CA LEU A 528 -2.27 1.04 8.92
C LEU A 528 -1.77 0.15 7.77
N SER A 529 -2.20 0.44 6.54
CA SER A 529 -1.75 -0.29 5.35
C SER A 529 -0.27 0.02 5.05
N VAL A 530 0.13 1.28 5.19
CA VAL A 530 1.53 1.70 5.09
C VAL A 530 2.36 1.05 6.20
N ALA A 531 1.90 1.06 7.45
CA ALA A 531 2.59 0.42 8.57
C ALA A 531 2.76 -1.09 8.34
N SER A 532 1.70 -1.78 7.89
CA SER A 532 1.77 -3.21 7.57
C SER A 532 2.76 -3.51 6.43
N GLY A 533 2.73 -2.71 5.35
CA GLY A 533 3.69 -2.85 4.26
C GLY A 533 5.13 -2.54 4.67
N PHE A 534 5.34 -1.57 5.56
CA PHE A 534 6.66 -1.31 6.16
C PHE A 534 7.13 -2.47 7.04
N GLY A 535 6.25 -3.06 7.86
CA GLY A 535 6.56 -4.26 8.64
C GLY A 535 7.02 -5.41 7.74
N ASN A 536 6.36 -5.59 6.60
CA ASN A 536 6.77 -6.57 5.60
C ASN A 536 8.14 -6.25 5.00
N ALA A 537 8.39 -4.99 4.64
CA ALA A 537 9.68 -4.55 4.10
C ALA A 537 10.82 -4.69 5.12
N LEU A 538 10.56 -4.42 6.40
CA LEU A 538 11.51 -4.62 7.48
C LEU A 538 11.93 -6.09 7.60
N ILE A 539 10.98 -7.03 7.45
CA ILE A 539 11.30 -8.46 7.43
C ILE A 539 12.29 -8.79 6.31
N ILE A 540 12.04 -8.30 5.09
CA ILE A 540 12.93 -8.52 3.93
C ILE A 540 14.32 -7.95 4.21
N PHE A 541 14.37 -6.70 4.69
CA PHE A 541 15.62 -6.01 5.00
C PHE A 541 16.45 -6.78 6.03
N ILE A 542 15.84 -7.18 7.15
CA ILE A 542 16.52 -7.88 8.23
C ILE A 542 17.02 -9.26 7.79
N VAL A 543 16.22 -10.00 7.00
CA VAL A 543 16.67 -11.28 6.45
C VAL A 543 17.86 -11.08 5.52
N ASN A 544 17.79 -10.12 4.59
CA ASN A 544 18.88 -9.88 3.65
C ASN A 544 20.15 -9.38 4.35
N GLU A 545 20.01 -8.50 5.33
CA GLU A 545 21.14 -7.98 6.10
C GLU A 545 21.78 -9.07 6.98
N THR A 546 20.98 -9.95 7.58
CA THR A 546 21.51 -11.09 8.35
C THR A 546 22.31 -12.04 7.46
N LEU A 547 21.90 -12.26 6.21
CA LEU A 547 22.64 -13.08 5.23
C LEU A 547 23.96 -12.44 4.78
N ASN A 548 24.14 -11.14 4.99
CA ASN A 548 25.37 -10.42 4.69
C ASN A 548 26.33 -10.35 5.90
N ARG A 549 25.88 -10.79 7.08
CA ARG A 549 26.68 -10.83 8.32
C ARG A 549 27.25 -12.23 8.54
N ASP A 550 28.19 -12.30 9.46
CA ASP A 550 28.86 -13.54 9.82
C ASP A 550 27.88 -14.58 10.38
N ILE A 551 27.89 -15.78 9.79
CA ILE A 551 26.86 -16.81 9.97
C ILE A 551 27.10 -17.60 11.28
N ASP A 552 28.32 -17.56 11.80
CA ASP A 552 28.74 -18.40 12.92
C ASP A 552 28.29 -17.86 14.30
N LYS A 553 27.78 -16.62 14.38
CA LYS A 553 27.25 -16.01 15.61
C LYS A 553 25.75 -15.69 15.48
N PHE A 554 24.94 -16.10 16.46
CA PHE A 554 23.51 -15.79 16.49
C PHE A 554 23.27 -14.28 16.66
N GLN A 555 22.68 -13.65 15.64
CA GLN A 555 22.40 -12.22 15.58
C GLN A 555 21.11 -11.87 16.35
N SER A 556 21.17 -11.89 17.68
CA SER A 556 20.01 -11.69 18.56
C SER A 556 19.27 -10.36 18.31
N GLY A 557 20.00 -9.27 18.06
CA GLY A 557 19.41 -7.97 17.72
C GLY A 557 18.58 -8.05 16.43
N MET A 558 19.13 -8.63 15.37
CA MET A 558 18.43 -8.82 14.10
C MET A 558 17.17 -9.67 14.26
N PHE A 559 17.25 -10.72 15.09
CA PHE A 559 16.09 -11.55 15.40
C PHE A 559 14.96 -10.75 16.10
N VAL A 560 15.29 -9.81 17.00
CA VAL A 560 14.28 -8.94 17.64
C VAL A 560 13.58 -8.06 16.59
N TYR A 561 14.32 -7.46 15.65
CA TYR A 561 13.71 -6.67 14.56
C TYR A 561 12.89 -7.53 13.60
N PHE A 562 13.29 -8.78 13.36
CA PHE A 562 12.50 -9.73 12.58
C PHE A 562 11.14 -9.99 13.25
N VAL A 563 11.14 -10.28 14.56
CA VAL A 563 9.91 -10.46 15.34
C VAL A 563 9.05 -9.19 15.36
N LEU A 564 9.68 -8.01 15.51
CA LEU A 564 8.99 -6.72 15.43
C LEU A 564 8.33 -6.52 14.06
N GLY A 565 9.05 -6.81 12.97
CA GLY A 565 8.52 -6.74 11.61
C GLY A 565 7.31 -7.64 11.41
N ILE A 566 7.36 -8.89 11.89
CA ILE A 566 6.22 -9.82 11.89
C ILE A 566 5.06 -9.25 12.70
N ALA A 567 5.31 -8.73 13.90
CA ALA A 567 4.26 -8.16 14.73
C ALA A 567 3.58 -6.98 14.01
N ILE A 568 4.34 -6.02 13.49
CA ILE A 568 3.80 -4.88 12.74
C ILE A 568 2.99 -5.36 11.52
N TYR A 569 3.52 -6.32 10.76
CA TYR A 569 2.84 -6.86 9.59
C TYR A 569 1.51 -7.54 9.95
N VAL A 570 1.53 -8.50 10.87
CA VAL A 570 0.37 -9.32 11.25
C VAL A 570 -0.69 -8.48 11.94
N PHE A 571 -0.33 -7.65 12.92
CA PHE A 571 -1.28 -6.78 13.61
C PHE A 571 -1.84 -5.72 12.66
N GLY A 572 -0.98 -5.09 11.84
CA GLY A 572 -1.41 -4.15 10.81
C GLY A 572 -2.42 -4.78 9.83
N GLN A 573 -2.11 -5.95 9.28
CA GLN A 573 -3.03 -6.70 8.41
C GLN A 573 -4.36 -7.00 9.11
N LYS A 574 -4.32 -7.52 10.34
CA LYS A 574 -5.54 -7.89 11.08
C LYS A 574 -6.45 -6.67 11.29
N LEU A 575 -5.87 -5.52 11.67
CA LEU A 575 -6.62 -4.28 11.90
C LEU A 575 -7.22 -3.72 10.61
N VAL A 576 -6.42 -3.64 9.53
CA VAL A 576 -6.89 -3.19 8.20
C VAL A 576 -8.02 -4.08 7.69
N ARG A 577 -7.84 -5.41 7.74
CA ARG A 577 -8.82 -6.39 7.29
C ARG A 577 -10.14 -6.26 8.02
N THR A 578 -10.10 -6.20 9.35
CA THR A 578 -11.30 -6.11 10.19
C THR A 578 -12.10 -4.83 9.90
N ARG A 579 -11.42 -3.69 9.76
CA ARG A 579 -12.07 -2.40 9.47
C ARG A 579 -12.68 -2.37 8.07
N LEU A 580 -11.97 -2.83 7.05
CA LEU A 580 -12.48 -2.83 5.68
C LEU A 580 -13.65 -3.82 5.49
N VAL A 581 -13.62 -4.99 6.12
CA VAL A 581 -14.76 -5.94 6.07
C VAL A 581 -16.02 -5.30 6.66
N ARG A 582 -15.92 -4.61 7.80
CA ARG A 582 -17.06 -3.91 8.40
C ARG A 582 -17.59 -2.81 7.47
N ILE A 583 -16.72 -1.93 6.99
CA ILE A 583 -17.11 -0.83 6.09
C ILE A 583 -17.81 -1.35 4.83
N ALA A 584 -17.28 -2.41 4.19
CA ALA A 584 -17.91 -2.94 2.98
C ALA A 584 -19.28 -3.57 3.24
N ASN A 585 -19.46 -4.28 4.35
CA ASN A 585 -20.77 -4.84 4.70
C ASN A 585 -21.78 -3.75 5.08
N ASP A 586 -21.35 -2.72 5.81
CA ASP A 586 -22.20 -1.56 6.14
C ASP A 586 -22.63 -0.82 4.86
N MET A 587 -21.70 -0.60 3.92
CA MET A 587 -22.01 -0.01 2.60
C MET A 587 -23.00 -0.85 1.80
N VAL A 588 -22.86 -2.18 1.82
CA VAL A 588 -23.78 -3.10 1.15
C VAL A 588 -25.16 -3.06 1.79
N TYR A 589 -25.23 -3.04 3.13
CA TYR A 589 -26.48 -2.94 3.86
C TYR A 589 -27.20 -1.61 3.54
N GLU A 590 -26.51 -0.48 3.65
CA GLU A 590 -27.05 0.84 3.31
C GLU A 590 -27.58 0.87 1.88
N LYS A 591 -26.81 0.38 0.90
CA LYS A 591 -27.23 0.36 -0.51
C LYS A 591 -28.40 -0.57 -0.77
N ARG A 592 -28.48 -1.73 -0.11
CA ARG A 592 -29.66 -2.61 -0.20
C ARG A 592 -30.89 -1.93 0.36
N MET A 593 -30.79 -1.29 1.52
CA MET A 593 -31.92 -0.57 2.13
C MET A 593 -32.36 0.62 1.29
N GLU A 594 -31.42 1.36 0.70
CA GLU A 594 -31.69 2.46 -0.23
C GLU A 594 -32.48 1.95 -1.45
N LEU A 595 -31.99 0.91 -2.12
CA LEU A 595 -32.66 0.35 -3.31
C LEU A 595 -34.04 -0.21 -2.97
N LEU A 596 -34.18 -0.94 -1.86
CA LEU A 596 -35.48 -1.47 -1.41
C LEU A 596 -36.46 -0.32 -1.12
N GLY A 597 -35.99 0.73 -0.44
CA GLY A 597 -36.80 1.93 -0.19
C GLY A 597 -37.24 2.61 -1.48
N LYS A 598 -36.40 2.63 -2.52
CA LYS A 598 -36.76 3.16 -3.83
C LYS A 598 -37.78 2.28 -4.55
N ILE A 599 -37.52 0.97 -4.65
CA ILE A 599 -38.41 0.01 -5.29
C ILE A 599 -39.81 0.03 -4.65
N LEU A 600 -39.91 0.05 -3.32
CA LEU A 600 -41.20 0.05 -2.61
C LEU A 600 -41.99 1.36 -2.78
N ASN A 601 -41.35 2.45 -3.20
CA ASN A 601 -41.99 3.76 -3.40
C ASN A 601 -42.21 4.10 -4.89
N THR A 602 -41.85 3.22 -5.82
CA THR A 602 -42.08 3.40 -7.26
C THR A 602 -43.45 2.82 -7.65
N SER A 603 -44.17 3.46 -8.57
CA SER A 603 -45.45 2.95 -9.08
C SER A 603 -45.34 1.56 -9.72
N TYR A 604 -46.40 0.75 -9.55
CA TYR A 604 -46.48 -0.62 -10.06
C TYR A 604 -46.23 -0.69 -11.58
N GLN A 605 -46.88 0.18 -12.37
CA GLN A 605 -46.74 0.24 -13.82
C GLN A 605 -45.28 0.36 -14.27
N LYS A 606 -44.47 1.15 -13.56
CA LYS A 606 -43.07 1.38 -13.92
C LYS A 606 -42.18 0.23 -13.50
N ILE A 607 -42.47 -0.42 -12.37
CA ILE A 607 -41.78 -1.65 -11.94
C ILE A 607 -42.02 -2.78 -12.94
N GLU A 608 -43.24 -2.93 -13.44
CA GLU A 608 -43.59 -3.93 -14.47
C GLU A 608 -42.84 -3.69 -15.79
N GLY A 609 -42.42 -2.44 -16.06
CA GLY A 609 -41.59 -2.09 -17.22
C GLY A 609 -40.09 -2.33 -17.03
N VAL A 610 -39.61 -2.65 -15.83
CA VAL A 610 -38.21 -2.99 -15.58
C VAL A 610 -37.94 -4.42 -16.05
N GLU A 611 -36.82 -4.63 -16.74
CA GLU A 611 -36.42 -5.96 -17.24
C GLU A 611 -36.45 -7.05 -16.15
N GLU A 612 -37.11 -8.16 -16.46
CA GLU A 612 -37.31 -9.28 -15.54
C GLU A 612 -35.97 -9.84 -15.05
N GLY A 613 -35.79 -9.91 -13.72
CA GLY A 613 -34.54 -10.38 -13.09
C GLY A 613 -33.49 -9.29 -12.80
N LYS A 614 -33.61 -8.07 -13.34
CA LYS A 614 -32.68 -6.95 -13.07
C LYS A 614 -32.67 -6.54 -11.59
N ILE A 615 -33.84 -6.50 -10.96
CA ILE A 615 -34.00 -6.15 -9.53
C ILE A 615 -33.38 -7.23 -8.62
N PRO A 616 -33.73 -8.53 -8.72
CA PRO A 616 -33.09 -9.59 -7.94
C PRO A 616 -31.57 -9.65 -8.12
N ALA A 617 -31.07 -9.49 -9.36
CA ALA A 617 -29.64 -9.50 -9.64
C ALA A 617 -28.91 -8.32 -8.95
N SER A 618 -29.50 -7.13 -8.97
CA SER A 618 -28.93 -5.94 -8.33
C SER A 618 -28.92 -6.05 -6.81
N LEU A 619 -30.01 -6.56 -6.21
CA LEU A 619 -30.14 -6.69 -4.75
C LEU A 619 -29.27 -7.80 -4.17
N ASN A 620 -28.97 -8.86 -4.93
CA ASN A 620 -28.19 -10.00 -4.43
C ASN A 620 -26.76 -10.03 -5.01
N ASN A 621 -26.62 -10.37 -6.29
CA ASN A 621 -25.32 -10.68 -6.91
C ASN A 621 -24.39 -9.46 -7.02
N ASP A 622 -24.93 -8.30 -7.44
CA ASP A 622 -24.12 -7.10 -7.64
C ASP A 622 -23.69 -6.48 -6.30
N THR A 623 -24.56 -6.50 -5.29
CA THR A 623 -24.20 -6.04 -3.93
C THR A 623 -23.22 -6.98 -3.23
N GLU A 624 -23.34 -8.30 -3.41
CA GLU A 624 -22.36 -9.26 -2.92
C GLU A 624 -20.99 -9.06 -3.57
N THR A 625 -20.96 -8.80 -4.87
CA THR A 625 -19.72 -8.48 -5.59
C THR A 625 -19.02 -7.24 -5.00
N ILE A 626 -19.78 -6.21 -4.58
CA ILE A 626 -19.23 -5.02 -3.91
C ILE A 626 -18.59 -5.38 -2.57
N SER A 627 -19.17 -6.31 -1.80
CA SER A 627 -18.61 -6.72 -0.50
C SER A 627 -17.17 -7.29 -0.64
N GLY A 628 -16.87 -7.93 -1.77
CA GLY A 628 -15.54 -8.46 -2.10
C GLY A 628 -14.47 -7.39 -2.31
N PHE A 629 -14.85 -6.12 -2.49
CA PHE A 629 -13.93 -5.00 -2.72
C PHE A 629 -12.89 -4.84 -1.61
N SER A 630 -13.24 -5.15 -0.35
CA SER A 630 -12.31 -5.05 0.77
C SER A 630 -11.03 -5.85 0.55
N ASN A 631 -11.16 -7.12 0.12
CA ASN A 631 -10.01 -7.99 -0.13
C ASN A 631 -9.12 -7.46 -1.27
N ILE A 632 -9.72 -6.82 -2.26
CA ILE A 632 -9.01 -6.17 -3.38
C ILE A 632 -8.16 -5.01 -2.84
N VAL A 633 -8.76 -4.12 -2.04
CA VAL A 633 -8.06 -2.97 -1.45
C VAL A 633 -6.94 -3.40 -0.52
N ILE A 634 -7.19 -4.38 0.35
CA ILE A 634 -6.20 -4.90 1.30
C ILE A 634 -4.98 -5.43 0.54
N THR A 635 -5.23 -6.35 -0.40
CA THR A 635 -4.17 -7.03 -1.14
C THR A 635 -3.42 -6.02 -2.02
N GLY A 636 -4.14 -5.19 -2.77
CA GLY A 636 -3.56 -4.18 -3.65
C GLY A 636 -2.72 -3.15 -2.90
N ALA A 637 -3.22 -2.60 -1.79
CA ALA A 637 -2.50 -1.61 -0.99
C ALA A 637 -1.25 -2.21 -0.34
N THR A 638 -1.36 -3.39 0.28
CA THR A 638 -0.23 -4.07 0.93
C THR A 638 0.86 -4.42 -0.08
N SER A 639 0.46 -4.96 -1.23
CA SER A 639 1.40 -5.26 -2.32
C SER A 639 2.05 -4.00 -2.87
N LEU A 640 1.30 -2.93 -3.09
CA LEU A 640 1.84 -1.67 -3.60
C LEU A 640 2.86 -1.07 -2.63
N VAL A 641 2.56 -1.00 -1.33
CA VAL A 641 3.49 -0.50 -0.33
C VAL A 641 4.74 -1.38 -0.27
N THR A 642 4.59 -2.71 -0.28
CA THR A 642 5.73 -3.64 -0.28
C THR A 642 6.62 -3.41 -1.51
N LEU A 643 6.03 -3.25 -2.70
CA LEU A 643 6.81 -2.97 -3.93
C LEU A 643 7.54 -1.65 -3.85
N ILE A 644 6.88 -0.58 -3.39
CA ILE A 644 7.53 0.73 -3.19
C ILE A 644 8.72 0.58 -2.24
N SER A 645 8.55 -0.13 -1.12
CA SER A 645 9.65 -0.36 -0.18
C SER A 645 10.79 -1.18 -0.79
N CYS A 646 10.50 -2.21 -1.60
CA CYS A 646 11.51 -2.96 -2.34
C CYS A 646 12.27 -2.07 -3.33
N PHE A 647 11.58 -1.19 -4.07
CA PHE A 647 12.23 -0.25 -4.98
C PHE A 647 13.08 0.79 -4.25
N VAL A 648 12.62 1.32 -3.12
CA VAL A 648 13.41 2.22 -2.27
C VAL A 648 14.67 1.51 -1.79
N TYR A 649 14.54 0.27 -1.29
CA TYR A 649 15.68 -0.51 -0.83
C TYR A 649 16.69 -0.78 -1.96
N MET A 650 16.23 -1.22 -3.14
CA MET A 650 17.11 -1.39 -4.29
C MET A 650 17.77 -0.08 -4.72
N GLY A 651 17.03 1.03 -4.72
CA GLY A 651 17.57 2.35 -5.05
C GLY A 651 18.63 2.85 -4.07
N MET A 652 18.52 2.49 -2.79
CA MET A 652 19.56 2.76 -1.79
C MET A 652 20.84 1.97 -2.05
N ILE A 653 20.75 0.78 -2.64
CA ILE A 653 21.92 -0.03 -3.00
C ILE A 653 22.55 0.50 -4.30
N SER A 654 21.75 0.69 -5.35
CA SER A 654 22.20 1.29 -6.61
C SER A 654 21.06 2.03 -7.34
N PRO A 655 21.12 3.37 -7.42
CA PRO A 655 20.11 4.16 -8.15
C PRO A 655 19.97 3.76 -9.62
N MET A 656 21.08 3.44 -10.29
CA MET A 656 21.05 3.01 -11.70
C MET A 656 20.49 1.59 -11.84
N GLY A 657 20.86 0.70 -10.93
CA GLY A 657 20.35 -0.67 -10.92
C GLY A 657 18.82 -0.72 -10.74
N VAL A 658 18.26 0.13 -9.88
CA VAL A 658 16.80 0.17 -9.68
C VAL A 658 16.07 0.73 -10.92
N LEU A 659 16.62 1.75 -11.58
CA LEU A 659 16.01 2.30 -12.80
C LEU A 659 15.93 1.25 -13.91
N MET A 660 16.98 0.45 -14.09
CA MET A 660 16.93 -0.65 -15.06
C MET A 660 15.97 -1.76 -14.64
N ALA A 661 15.96 -2.15 -13.36
CA ALA A 661 15.01 -3.15 -12.86
C ALA A 661 13.56 -2.69 -13.11
N ILE A 662 13.25 -1.42 -12.84
CA ILE A 662 11.96 -0.79 -13.19
C ILE A 662 11.74 -0.87 -14.70
N GLY A 663 12.73 -0.57 -15.53
CA GLY A 663 12.64 -0.69 -16.99
C GLY A 663 12.23 -2.08 -17.46
N PHE A 664 12.90 -3.13 -16.98
CA PHE A 664 12.54 -4.52 -17.29
C PHE A 664 11.14 -4.89 -16.80
N ILE A 665 10.77 -4.45 -15.59
CA ILE A 665 9.43 -4.67 -15.03
C ILE A 665 8.36 -3.96 -15.85
N VAL A 666 8.60 -2.72 -16.31
CA VAL A 666 7.65 -1.96 -17.13
C VAL A 666 7.46 -2.63 -18.49
N VAL A 667 8.53 -3.12 -19.12
CA VAL A 667 8.44 -3.89 -20.37
C VAL A 667 7.64 -5.18 -20.16
N ALA A 668 7.94 -5.94 -19.10
CA ALA A 668 7.20 -7.15 -18.72
C ALA A 668 5.71 -6.85 -18.44
N ALA A 669 5.42 -5.80 -17.68
CA ALA A 669 4.06 -5.37 -17.36
C ALA A 669 3.30 -4.91 -18.62
N GLY A 670 3.96 -4.21 -19.53
CA GLY A 670 3.39 -3.81 -20.82
C GLY A 670 3.03 -5.02 -21.68
N LEU A 671 3.95 -5.98 -21.83
CA LEU A 671 3.70 -7.26 -22.52
C LEU A 671 2.52 -8.00 -21.90
N HIS A 672 2.50 -8.14 -20.57
CA HIS A 672 1.42 -8.79 -19.84
C HIS A 672 0.07 -8.09 -20.09
N TYR A 673 0.03 -6.75 -20.01
CA TYR A 673 -1.16 -5.96 -20.27
C TYR A 673 -1.69 -6.18 -21.70
N PHE A 674 -0.83 -6.14 -22.71
CA PHE A 674 -1.23 -6.36 -24.11
C PHE A 674 -1.79 -7.76 -24.37
N ILE A 675 -1.25 -8.79 -23.69
CA ILE A 675 -1.78 -10.16 -23.77
C ILE A 675 -3.14 -10.23 -23.04
N GLY A 676 -3.26 -9.56 -21.89
CA GLY A 676 -4.48 -9.46 -21.08
C GLY A 676 -5.67 -8.83 -21.80
N LEU A 677 -5.44 -7.84 -22.69
CA LEU A 677 -6.52 -7.18 -23.46
C LEU A 677 -7.40 -8.18 -24.24
N LYS A 678 -6.80 -9.22 -24.83
CA LYS A 678 -7.56 -10.25 -25.56
C LYS A 678 -8.34 -11.18 -24.64
N ALA A 679 -7.83 -11.45 -23.44
CA ALA A 679 -8.51 -12.27 -22.46
C ALA A 679 -9.72 -11.52 -21.88
N ASN A 680 -9.58 -10.21 -21.61
CA ASN A 680 -10.68 -9.35 -21.17
C ASN A 680 -11.86 -9.34 -22.15
N GLN A 681 -11.60 -9.21 -23.46
CA GLN A 681 -12.65 -9.20 -24.48
C GLN A 681 -13.46 -10.51 -24.53
N LEU A 682 -12.79 -11.66 -24.36
CA LEU A 682 -13.47 -12.96 -24.32
C LEU A 682 -14.26 -13.14 -23.02
N TRP A 683 -13.76 -12.59 -21.92
CA TRP A 683 -14.45 -12.63 -20.64
C TRP A 683 -15.75 -11.84 -20.66
N GLU A 684 -15.76 -10.65 -21.28
CA GLU A 684 -17.00 -9.90 -21.55
C GLU A 684 -18.02 -10.75 -22.32
N GLN A 685 -17.59 -11.45 -23.39
CA GLN A 685 -18.45 -12.33 -24.18
C GLN A 685 -18.97 -13.56 -23.43
N THR A 686 -18.28 -13.99 -22.38
CA THR A 686 -18.66 -15.17 -21.58
C THR A 686 -19.68 -14.82 -20.49
N ARG A 687 -19.82 -13.53 -20.15
CA ARG A 687 -20.59 -13.07 -18.99
C ARG A 687 -22.10 -13.03 -19.21
N ASP A 688 -22.55 -12.79 -20.45
CA ASP A 688 -23.99 -12.74 -20.80
C ASP A 688 -24.64 -14.14 -20.89
N ILE A 689 -23.82 -15.19 -20.86
CA ILE A 689 -24.29 -16.57 -21.03
C ILE A 689 -24.91 -17.12 -19.73
N GLN A 690 -24.58 -16.53 -18.57
CA GLN A 690 -25.16 -16.95 -17.29
C GLN A 690 -26.67 -16.66 -17.23
N ASN A 691 -27.12 -15.60 -17.91
CA ASN A 691 -28.55 -15.26 -18.03
C ASN A 691 -29.32 -16.32 -18.82
N VAL A 692 -28.68 -16.95 -19.81
CA VAL A 692 -29.29 -18.05 -20.60
C VAL A 692 -29.58 -19.24 -19.70
N PHE A 693 -28.66 -19.58 -18.79
CA PHE A 693 -28.87 -20.65 -17.82
C PHE A 693 -30.01 -20.32 -16.84
N PHE A 694 -30.02 -19.11 -16.26
CA PHE A 694 -31.11 -18.69 -15.37
C PHE A 694 -32.48 -18.69 -16.06
N ARG A 695 -32.54 -18.31 -17.34
CA ARG A 695 -33.76 -18.41 -18.14
C ARG A 695 -34.24 -19.87 -18.20
N PHE A 696 -33.37 -20.82 -18.53
CA PHE A 696 -33.75 -22.24 -18.53
C PHE A 696 -34.19 -22.76 -17.15
N ILE A 697 -33.60 -22.26 -16.05
CA ILE A 697 -34.07 -22.60 -14.70
C ILE A 697 -35.48 -22.05 -14.45
N ASN A 698 -35.76 -20.82 -14.86
CA ASN A 698 -37.10 -20.23 -14.77
C ASN A 698 -38.11 -20.97 -15.65
N ASP A 699 -37.74 -21.29 -16.90
CA ASP A 699 -38.58 -22.07 -17.83
C ASP A 699 -38.83 -23.49 -17.31
N LEU A 700 -37.83 -24.12 -16.70
CA LEU A 700 -37.97 -25.45 -16.10
C LEU A 700 -38.91 -25.43 -14.89
N THR A 701 -38.77 -24.42 -14.02
CA THR A 701 -39.58 -24.32 -12.80
C THR A 701 -41.02 -23.89 -13.10
N GLY A 702 -41.20 -22.94 -14.01
CA GLY A 702 -42.52 -22.48 -14.47
C GLY A 702 -43.23 -23.49 -15.36
N GLY A 703 -42.51 -24.13 -16.29
CA GLY A 703 -43.02 -25.07 -17.29
C GLY A 703 -42.97 -26.54 -16.88
N VAL A 704 -42.73 -26.86 -15.59
CA VAL A 704 -42.50 -28.23 -15.13
C VAL A 704 -43.68 -29.16 -15.44
N LYS A 705 -44.91 -28.63 -15.41
CA LYS A 705 -46.13 -29.41 -15.67
C LYS A 705 -46.21 -29.80 -17.14
N GLU A 706 -45.96 -28.85 -18.04
CA GLU A 706 -45.95 -29.01 -19.49
C GLU A 706 -44.88 -30.00 -19.93
N LEU A 707 -43.68 -29.90 -19.34
CA LEU A 707 -42.56 -30.82 -19.57
C LEU A 707 -42.80 -32.22 -18.97
N SER A 708 -43.57 -32.32 -17.88
CA SER A 708 -43.91 -33.61 -17.27
C SER A 708 -44.89 -34.41 -18.12
N ILE A 709 -45.84 -33.73 -18.79
CA ILE A 709 -46.91 -34.37 -19.57
C ILE A 709 -46.40 -34.88 -20.94
N SER A 710 -45.56 -34.12 -21.65
CA SER A 710 -45.05 -34.51 -22.97
C SER A 710 -43.59 -34.97 -22.89
N LYS A 711 -43.35 -36.23 -23.25
CA LYS A 711 -41.99 -36.77 -23.34
C LYS A 711 -41.17 -36.06 -24.43
N ASP A 712 -41.79 -35.72 -25.56
CA ASP A 712 -41.10 -35.05 -26.67
C ASP A 712 -40.70 -33.62 -26.27
N LYS A 713 -41.62 -32.83 -25.69
CA LYS A 713 -41.28 -31.49 -25.17
C LYS A 713 -40.17 -31.53 -24.12
N ARG A 714 -40.19 -32.54 -23.24
CA ARG A 714 -39.13 -32.73 -22.25
C ARG A 714 -37.78 -33.02 -22.90
N THR A 715 -37.80 -33.84 -23.94
CA THR A 715 -36.59 -34.24 -24.67
C THR A 715 -36.04 -33.04 -25.44
N ASP A 716 -36.89 -32.29 -26.15
CA ASP A 716 -36.50 -31.06 -26.87
C ASP A 716 -35.96 -30.00 -25.91
N PHE A 717 -36.66 -29.73 -24.80
CA PHE A 717 -36.20 -28.79 -23.77
C PHE A 717 -34.87 -29.23 -23.16
N GLN A 718 -34.73 -30.52 -22.85
CA GLN A 718 -33.49 -31.07 -22.32
C GLN A 718 -32.34 -30.93 -23.33
N GLN A 719 -32.61 -31.14 -24.62
CA GLN A 719 -31.64 -30.98 -25.70
C GLN A 719 -31.22 -29.51 -25.85
N ASP A 720 -32.17 -28.58 -25.92
CA ASP A 720 -31.90 -27.14 -26.00
C ASP A 720 -31.10 -26.66 -24.79
N MET A 721 -31.47 -27.10 -23.59
CA MET A 721 -30.75 -26.78 -22.37
C MET A 721 -29.33 -27.36 -22.40
N GLN A 722 -29.16 -28.61 -22.85
CA GLN A 722 -27.85 -29.25 -22.98
C GLN A 722 -26.95 -28.53 -24.00
N GLU A 723 -27.48 -28.15 -25.17
CA GLU A 723 -26.71 -27.45 -26.22
C GLU A 723 -26.25 -26.06 -25.76
N ASN A 724 -27.13 -25.31 -25.09
CA ASN A 724 -26.78 -24.00 -24.53
C ASN A 724 -25.81 -24.12 -23.35
N CYS A 725 -25.99 -25.11 -22.47
CA CYS A 725 -25.03 -25.42 -21.40
C CYS A 725 -23.67 -25.87 -21.95
N HIS A 726 -23.65 -26.61 -23.06
CA HIS A 726 -22.42 -27.00 -23.75
C HIS A 726 -21.69 -25.79 -24.31
N THR A 727 -22.41 -24.90 -25.01
CA THR A 727 -21.88 -23.64 -25.53
C THR A 727 -21.35 -22.75 -24.40
N TYR A 728 -22.05 -22.68 -23.27
CA TYR A 728 -21.58 -22.02 -22.05
C TYR A 728 -20.26 -22.62 -21.56
N ARG A 729 -20.20 -23.95 -21.41
CA ARG A 729 -19.00 -24.66 -20.97
C ARG A 729 -17.82 -24.37 -21.90
N GLU A 730 -17.99 -24.46 -23.21
CA GLU A 730 -16.90 -24.22 -24.17
C GLU A 730 -16.39 -22.78 -24.14
N LYS A 731 -17.31 -21.80 -24.17
CA LYS A 731 -16.92 -20.37 -24.09
C LYS A 731 -16.25 -20.06 -22.76
N ARG A 732 -16.74 -20.65 -21.66
CA ARG A 732 -16.16 -20.50 -20.32
C ARG A 732 -14.76 -21.10 -20.23
N ILE A 733 -14.58 -22.33 -20.68
CA ILE A 733 -13.27 -22.98 -20.75
C ILE A 733 -12.32 -22.15 -21.61
N GLY A 734 -12.77 -21.68 -22.78
CA GLY A 734 -11.95 -20.83 -23.66
C GLY A 734 -11.50 -19.53 -22.98
N GLY A 735 -12.40 -18.86 -22.25
CA GLY A 735 -12.09 -17.66 -21.48
C GLY A 735 -11.12 -17.93 -20.33
N ASP A 736 -11.40 -18.95 -19.52
CA ASP A 736 -10.58 -19.32 -18.35
C ASP A 736 -9.18 -19.78 -18.78
N LEU A 737 -9.05 -20.59 -19.85
CA LEU A 737 -7.74 -20.99 -20.41
C LEU A 737 -6.94 -19.79 -20.93
N LYS A 738 -7.59 -18.80 -21.55
CA LYS A 738 -6.90 -17.58 -21.98
C LYS A 738 -6.37 -16.78 -20.80
N PHE A 739 -7.13 -16.69 -19.70
CA PHE A 739 -6.69 -16.04 -18.47
C PHE A 739 -5.57 -16.81 -17.78
N ALA A 740 -5.67 -18.14 -17.73
CA ALA A 740 -4.58 -18.99 -17.23
C ALA A 740 -3.28 -18.73 -18.01
N ASN A 741 -3.36 -18.65 -19.35
CA ASN A 741 -2.20 -18.31 -20.18
C ASN A 741 -1.66 -16.90 -19.90
N VAL A 742 -2.52 -15.90 -19.66
CA VAL A 742 -2.08 -14.55 -19.26
C VAL A 742 -1.27 -14.62 -17.96
N ASN A 743 -1.74 -15.37 -16.97
CA ASN A 743 -1.05 -15.53 -15.69
C ASN A 743 0.29 -16.25 -15.84
N VAL A 744 0.33 -17.38 -16.55
CA VAL A 744 1.58 -18.14 -16.81
C VAL A 744 2.60 -17.28 -17.53
N ILE A 745 2.17 -16.51 -18.55
CA ILE A 745 3.09 -15.59 -19.25
C ILE A 745 3.56 -14.48 -18.31
N GLY A 746 2.69 -13.96 -17.43
CA GLY A 746 3.09 -12.99 -16.40
C GLY A 746 4.20 -13.52 -15.49
N GLU A 747 4.07 -14.75 -15.00
CA GLU A 747 5.05 -15.41 -14.15
C GLU A 747 6.39 -15.65 -14.87
N LEU A 748 6.32 -16.09 -16.13
CA LEU A 748 7.50 -16.27 -16.99
C LEU A 748 8.21 -14.95 -17.29
N LEU A 749 7.45 -13.88 -17.57
CA LEU A 749 8.02 -12.55 -17.82
C LEU A 749 8.74 -12.02 -16.58
N PHE A 750 8.21 -12.25 -15.38
CA PHE A 750 8.88 -11.85 -14.14
C PHE A 750 10.15 -12.67 -13.88
N THR A 751 10.11 -13.98 -14.14
CA THR A 751 11.31 -14.84 -14.09
C THR A 751 12.37 -14.38 -15.10
N PHE A 752 11.94 -13.93 -16.28
CA PHE A 752 12.84 -13.32 -17.27
C PHE A 752 13.47 -12.04 -16.75
N VAL A 753 12.75 -11.17 -16.02
CA VAL A 753 13.35 -10.00 -15.37
C VAL A 753 14.46 -10.40 -14.40
N ILE A 754 14.23 -11.41 -13.56
CA ILE A 754 15.27 -11.91 -12.63
C ILE A 754 16.49 -12.41 -13.42
N GLY A 755 16.28 -13.21 -14.46
CA GLY A 755 17.36 -13.68 -15.33
C GLY A 755 18.12 -12.54 -16.02
N ALA A 756 17.40 -11.54 -16.53
CA ALA A 756 17.99 -10.34 -17.12
C ALA A 756 18.86 -9.60 -16.11
N VAL A 757 18.43 -9.45 -14.85
CA VAL A 757 19.27 -8.85 -13.80
C VAL A 757 20.52 -9.68 -13.56
N VAL A 758 20.42 -11.00 -13.41
CA VAL A 758 21.58 -11.87 -13.14
C VAL A 758 22.59 -11.89 -14.29
N PHE A 759 22.13 -12.00 -15.54
CA PHE A 759 22.99 -12.24 -16.69
C PHE A 759 23.36 -10.98 -17.48
N LEU A 760 22.51 -9.95 -17.50
CA LEU A 760 22.79 -8.70 -18.24
C LEU A 760 23.40 -7.61 -17.37
N PHE A 761 23.09 -7.53 -16.07
CA PHE A 761 23.69 -6.47 -15.22
C PHE A 761 25.22 -6.54 -15.19
N PRO A 762 25.86 -7.72 -15.02
CA PRO A 762 27.32 -7.79 -15.03
C PRO A 762 27.95 -7.41 -16.37
N LEU A 763 27.22 -7.55 -17.48
CA LEU A 763 27.67 -7.13 -18.81
C LEU A 763 27.55 -5.61 -19.02
N LEU A 764 26.55 -4.99 -18.39
CA LEU A 764 26.30 -3.54 -18.48
C LEU A 764 27.10 -2.73 -17.44
N PHE A 765 27.50 -3.36 -16.34
CA PHE A 765 28.23 -2.75 -15.23
C PHE A 765 29.35 -3.69 -14.79
N SER A 766 30.58 -3.43 -15.25
CA SER A 766 31.78 -4.18 -14.89
C SER A 766 32.12 -4.13 -13.40
N ASP A 767 31.66 -3.09 -12.70
CA ASP A 767 32.05 -2.80 -11.31
C ASP A 767 31.01 -3.24 -10.27
N LEU A 768 29.96 -3.97 -10.68
CA LEU A 768 28.96 -4.45 -9.73
C LEU A 768 29.55 -5.55 -8.83
N LYS A 769 29.67 -5.23 -7.53
CA LYS A 769 30.00 -6.21 -6.51
C LYS A 769 29.02 -7.38 -6.53
N VAL A 770 29.52 -8.61 -6.37
CA VAL A 770 28.71 -9.83 -6.31
C VAL A 770 27.62 -9.75 -5.22
N SER A 771 27.93 -9.10 -4.10
CA SER A 771 26.97 -8.84 -3.02
C SER A 771 25.78 -7.99 -3.46
N THR A 772 26.01 -6.98 -4.29
CA THR A 772 24.95 -6.14 -4.88
C THR A 772 24.04 -6.98 -5.76
N LEU A 773 24.60 -7.80 -6.65
CA LEU A 773 23.81 -8.68 -7.52
C LEU A 773 22.94 -9.65 -6.69
N ARG A 774 23.52 -10.27 -5.65
CA ARG A 774 22.79 -11.16 -4.72
C ARG A 774 21.62 -10.44 -4.05
N ASN A 775 21.83 -9.23 -3.55
CA ASN A 775 20.79 -8.43 -2.90
C ASN A 775 19.62 -8.14 -3.87
N TYR A 776 19.91 -7.79 -5.12
CA TYR A 776 18.87 -7.53 -6.14
C TYR A 776 18.05 -8.79 -6.45
N VAL A 777 18.71 -9.93 -6.64
CA VAL A 777 18.03 -11.21 -6.91
C VAL A 777 17.11 -11.58 -5.77
N PHE A 778 17.58 -11.44 -4.52
CA PHE A 778 16.78 -11.73 -3.33
C PHE A 778 15.51 -10.86 -3.27
N VAL A 779 15.66 -9.54 -3.48
CA VAL A 779 14.54 -8.60 -3.44
C VAL A 779 13.54 -8.89 -4.57
N LEU A 780 14.02 -9.15 -5.79
CA LEU A 780 13.15 -9.49 -6.92
C LEU A 780 12.38 -10.79 -6.70
N LEU A 781 13.04 -11.84 -6.18
CA LEU A 781 12.36 -13.09 -5.83
C LEU A 781 11.23 -12.84 -4.82
N TYR A 782 11.46 -11.98 -3.83
CA TYR A 782 10.43 -11.60 -2.86
C TYR A 782 9.29 -10.79 -3.48
N MET A 783 9.58 -9.92 -4.45
CA MET A 783 8.57 -9.12 -5.16
C MET A 783 7.58 -9.98 -5.96
N THR A 784 7.90 -11.24 -6.26
CA THR A 784 7.01 -12.18 -6.97
C THR A 784 5.61 -12.20 -6.35
N GLY A 785 5.49 -12.36 -5.03
CA GLY A 785 4.19 -12.42 -4.34
C GLY A 785 3.38 -11.12 -4.49
N PRO A 786 3.92 -9.96 -4.06
CA PRO A 786 3.27 -8.66 -4.23
C PRO A 786 2.87 -8.33 -5.67
N VAL A 787 3.73 -8.61 -6.66
CA VAL A 787 3.43 -8.39 -8.09
C VAL A 787 2.21 -9.22 -8.52
N HIS A 788 2.22 -10.52 -8.25
CA HIS A 788 1.07 -11.39 -8.59
C HIS A 788 -0.19 -11.00 -7.83
N GLY A 789 -0.05 -10.54 -6.59
CA GLY A 789 -1.16 -9.97 -5.81
C GLY A 789 -1.82 -8.80 -6.54
N ILE A 790 -1.04 -7.84 -7.06
CA ILE A 790 -1.58 -6.70 -7.84
C ILE A 790 -2.22 -7.19 -9.13
N LEU A 791 -1.55 -8.05 -9.90
CA LEU A 791 -2.10 -8.56 -11.16
C LEU A 791 -3.43 -9.30 -10.94
N GLY A 792 -3.55 -10.06 -9.85
CA GLY A 792 -4.80 -10.72 -9.44
C GLY A 792 -5.92 -9.78 -9.00
N THR A 793 -5.61 -8.54 -8.57
CA THR A 793 -6.63 -7.55 -8.20
C THR A 793 -7.32 -6.90 -9.40
N ILE A 794 -6.65 -6.80 -10.55
CA ILE A 794 -7.15 -6.06 -11.72
C ILE A 794 -8.50 -6.58 -12.23
N PRO A 795 -8.69 -7.90 -12.50
CA PRO A 795 -9.98 -8.40 -13.00
C PRO A 795 -11.11 -8.22 -11.98
N ASN A 796 -10.80 -8.36 -10.70
CA ASN A 796 -11.77 -8.20 -9.61
C ASN A 796 -12.21 -6.73 -9.48
N LEU A 797 -11.30 -5.78 -9.68
CA LEU A 797 -11.62 -4.35 -9.65
C LEU A 797 -12.58 -3.96 -10.78
N PHE A 798 -12.39 -4.50 -11.99
CA PHE A 798 -13.34 -4.33 -13.09
C PHE A 798 -14.72 -4.91 -12.73
N ARG A 799 -14.75 -6.09 -12.10
CA ARG A 799 -16.01 -6.72 -11.67
C ARG A 799 -16.79 -5.82 -10.71
N VAL A 800 -16.14 -5.32 -9.65
CA VAL A 800 -16.75 -4.40 -8.67
C VAL A 800 -17.23 -3.13 -9.36
N ARG A 801 -16.43 -2.53 -10.25
CA ARG A 801 -16.81 -1.31 -10.98
C ARG A 801 -18.07 -1.51 -11.81
N ILE A 802 -18.19 -2.65 -12.51
CA ILE A 802 -19.36 -2.91 -13.35
C ILE A 802 -20.61 -3.13 -12.50
N SER A 803 -20.52 -3.91 -11.41
CA SER A 803 -21.65 -4.11 -10.49
C SER A 803 -22.08 -2.80 -9.82
N TRP A 804 -21.13 -1.94 -9.46
CA TRP A 804 -21.41 -0.60 -8.95
C TRP A 804 -22.14 0.28 -9.97
N ASN A 805 -21.73 0.25 -11.24
CA ASN A 805 -22.40 0.98 -12.29
C ASN A 805 -23.85 0.51 -12.50
N ARG A 806 -24.08 -0.81 -12.53
CA ARG A 806 -25.43 -1.39 -12.67
C ARG A 806 -26.38 -0.97 -11.55
N ILE A 807 -25.89 -1.02 -10.31
CA ILE A 807 -26.66 -0.57 -9.14
C ILE A 807 -26.99 0.93 -9.24
N ASN A 808 -26.04 1.77 -9.65
CA ASN A 808 -26.30 3.20 -9.82
C ASN A 808 -27.20 3.50 -11.01
N GLU A 809 -27.13 2.74 -12.09
CA GLU A 809 -28.04 2.86 -13.23
C GLU A 809 -29.47 2.53 -12.81
N LEU A 810 -29.69 1.40 -12.12
CA LEU A 810 -31.00 1.06 -11.56
C LEU A 810 -31.47 2.11 -10.55
N SER A 811 -30.60 2.56 -9.65
CA SER A 811 -30.94 3.61 -8.69
C SER A 811 -31.38 4.90 -9.39
N LYS A 812 -30.65 5.34 -10.43
CA LYS A 812 -30.99 6.56 -11.19
C LYS A 812 -32.29 6.41 -11.97
N GLU A 813 -32.52 5.23 -12.55
CA GLU A 813 -33.77 4.89 -13.22
C GLU A 813 -34.95 4.97 -12.24
N LEU A 814 -34.79 4.49 -11.00
CA LEU A 814 -35.81 4.62 -9.95
C LEU A 814 -35.97 6.05 -9.43
N ASP A 815 -34.87 6.80 -9.27
CA ASP A 815 -34.90 8.20 -8.80
C ASP A 815 -35.65 9.12 -9.80
N SER A 816 -35.40 8.96 -11.10
CA SER A 816 -36.09 9.75 -12.13
C SER A 816 -37.60 9.46 -12.19
N ILE A 817 -38.01 8.22 -11.87
CA ILE A 817 -39.41 7.86 -11.77
C ILE A 817 -40.08 8.56 -10.57
N GLN A 818 -39.41 8.58 -9.40
CA GLN A 818 -39.98 9.16 -8.18
C GLN A 818 -40.06 10.70 -8.18
N GLU A 819 -39.13 11.40 -8.84
CA GLU A 819 -39.18 12.87 -8.95
C GLU A 819 -40.39 13.34 -9.77
N ALA A 820 -40.81 12.57 -10.77
CA ALA A 820 -42.02 12.86 -11.54
C ALA A 820 -43.30 12.70 -10.69
N GLU A 821 -43.32 11.74 -9.77
CA GLU A 821 -44.50 11.41 -8.93
C GLU A 821 -44.71 12.41 -7.77
N LYS A 822 -43.65 13.06 -7.26
CA LYS A 822 -43.74 14.00 -6.11
C LYS A 822 -44.53 15.28 -6.37
N GLN A 823 -44.82 15.65 -7.62
CA GLN A 823 -45.45 16.93 -7.94
C GLN A 823 -46.98 16.96 -7.78
N VAL A 824 -47.65 15.86 -7.43
CA VAL A 824 -49.13 15.74 -7.52
C VAL A 824 -49.82 15.42 -6.18
N ALA A 825 -49.12 15.46 -5.04
CA ALA A 825 -49.70 15.06 -3.75
C ALA A 825 -50.75 16.07 -3.22
N SER A 826 -52.01 15.65 -3.13
CA SER A 826 -53.06 16.29 -2.33
C SER A 826 -53.63 15.28 -1.34
N SER A 827 -53.96 15.74 -0.13
CA SER A 827 -54.52 14.88 0.92
C SER A 827 -56.05 14.95 0.90
N LEU A 828 -56.70 13.79 0.94
CA LEU A 828 -58.14 13.64 1.14
C LEU A 828 -58.38 13.12 2.56
N GLU A 829 -59.32 13.74 3.29
CA GLU A 829 -59.81 13.20 4.56
C GLU A 829 -60.82 12.08 4.28
N ALA A 830 -60.60 10.91 4.90
CA ALA A 830 -61.47 9.75 4.75
C ALA A 830 -62.61 9.80 5.78
N ASN A 831 -63.85 10.03 5.34
CA ASN A 831 -65.10 9.49 5.93
C ASN A 831 -66.39 10.01 5.24
N GLU A 832 -66.41 10.12 3.91
CA GLU A 832 -67.62 10.43 3.13
C GLU A 832 -67.94 9.29 2.15
N PRO A 833 -69.20 9.12 1.73
CA PRO A 833 -69.54 8.20 0.64
C PRO A 833 -68.67 8.49 -0.58
N VAL A 834 -68.06 7.43 -1.12
CA VAL A 834 -67.11 7.49 -2.23
C VAL A 834 -67.83 7.36 -3.57
N GLU A 835 -67.62 8.32 -4.46
CA GLU A 835 -67.95 8.28 -5.90
C GLU A 835 -66.66 8.40 -6.72
N ILE A 836 -66.28 7.34 -7.43
CA ILE A 836 -65.18 7.37 -8.40
C ILE A 836 -65.77 7.68 -9.77
N LYS A 837 -65.21 8.66 -10.49
CA LYS A 837 -65.62 9.01 -11.85
C LYS A 837 -64.42 9.03 -12.80
N LEU A 838 -64.52 8.25 -13.87
CA LEU A 838 -63.59 8.24 -15.00
C LEU A 838 -64.12 9.20 -16.06
N GLN A 839 -63.26 10.10 -16.53
CA GLN A 839 -63.60 11.10 -17.54
C GLN A 839 -62.63 11.00 -18.71
N ALA A 840 -63.14 10.55 -19.86
CA ALA A 840 -62.36 10.34 -21.09
C ALA A 840 -61.04 9.58 -20.87
N VAL A 841 -61.03 8.57 -19.99
CA VAL A 841 -59.82 7.85 -19.60
C VAL A 841 -59.31 6.99 -20.75
N GLU A 842 -58.08 7.24 -21.20
CA GLU A 842 -57.39 6.47 -22.24
C GLU A 842 -56.04 5.95 -21.75
N TYR A 843 -55.67 4.75 -22.21
CA TYR A 843 -54.40 4.12 -21.93
C TYR A 843 -53.85 3.36 -23.14
N HIS A 844 -52.54 3.47 -23.34
CA HIS A 844 -51.80 2.76 -24.37
C HIS A 844 -50.57 2.08 -23.75
N TYR A 845 -50.36 0.79 -24.06
CA TYR A 845 -49.12 0.11 -23.69
C TYR A 845 -47.95 0.66 -24.53
N GLY A 846 -46.86 1.07 -23.86
CA GLY A 846 -45.67 1.59 -24.53
C GLY A 846 -44.78 0.46 -25.04
N ASN A 847 -44.94 0.06 -26.31
CA ASN A 847 -43.97 -0.80 -27.02
C ASN A 847 -43.69 -0.30 -28.46
N SER A 848 -42.49 -0.61 -28.94
CA SER A 848 -41.82 0.01 -30.09
C SER A 848 -42.22 -0.52 -31.48
N GLU A 849 -43.05 -1.56 -31.61
CA GLU A 849 -43.40 -2.15 -32.91
C GLU A 849 -44.85 -2.67 -32.96
N GLY A 850 -45.64 -2.22 -33.94
CA GLY A 850 -46.93 -2.83 -34.32
C GLY A 850 -48.20 -2.36 -33.60
N GLU A 851 -49.37 -2.69 -34.18
CA GLU A 851 -50.73 -2.24 -33.79
C GLU A 851 -50.98 -2.26 -32.27
N ARG A 852 -51.32 -1.10 -31.70
CA ARG A 852 -51.45 -0.90 -30.26
C ARG A 852 -52.88 -1.18 -29.81
N PHE A 853 -53.07 -2.22 -28.99
CA PHE A 853 -54.27 -2.34 -28.18
C PHE A 853 -54.35 -1.16 -27.21
N ALA A 854 -55.48 -0.44 -27.25
CA ALA A 854 -55.75 0.73 -26.44
C ALA A 854 -57.02 0.49 -25.62
N VAL A 855 -57.09 1.07 -24.43
CA VAL A 855 -58.30 1.08 -23.61
C VAL A 855 -58.72 2.52 -23.45
N GLY A 856 -59.93 2.88 -23.87
CA GLY A 856 -60.38 4.28 -23.86
C GLY A 856 -60.91 4.82 -25.19
N PRO A 857 -61.49 6.04 -25.17
CA PRO A 857 -61.85 6.81 -23.97
C PRO A 857 -62.99 6.14 -23.19
N ILE A 858 -62.87 6.09 -21.85
CA ILE A 858 -63.89 5.51 -20.97
C ILE A 858 -64.46 6.58 -20.04
N ASP A 859 -65.79 6.67 -20.04
CA ASP A 859 -66.59 7.49 -19.13
C ASP A 859 -67.51 6.58 -18.30
N CYS A 860 -67.23 6.45 -17.01
CA CYS A 860 -68.09 5.69 -16.09
C CYS A 860 -67.92 6.19 -14.64
N SER A 861 -68.85 5.81 -13.78
CA SER A 861 -68.83 6.15 -12.35
C SER A 861 -69.16 4.94 -11.48
N PHE A 862 -68.52 4.85 -10.32
CA PHE A 862 -68.74 3.81 -9.31
C PHE A 862 -69.06 4.47 -7.97
N ARG A 863 -70.12 4.04 -7.28
CA ARG A 863 -70.56 4.68 -6.03
C ARG A 863 -70.60 3.71 -4.87
N THR A 864 -70.52 4.27 -3.68
CA THR A 864 -70.72 3.55 -2.43
C THR A 864 -72.13 2.99 -2.34
N GLY A 865 -72.26 1.73 -1.91
CA GLY A 865 -73.54 1.05 -1.82
C GLY A 865 -74.06 0.55 -3.18
N GLU A 866 -73.22 0.52 -4.22
CA GLU A 866 -73.53 -0.08 -5.52
C GLU A 866 -72.62 -1.30 -5.79
N ILE A 867 -73.20 -2.31 -6.44
CA ILE A 867 -72.47 -3.45 -7.03
C ILE A 867 -72.39 -3.22 -8.54
N THR A 868 -71.18 -3.02 -9.05
CA THR A 868 -70.92 -2.89 -10.48
C THR A 868 -70.20 -4.12 -11.02
N PHE A 869 -70.77 -4.74 -12.07
CA PHE A 869 -70.13 -5.82 -12.81
C PHE A 869 -69.47 -5.31 -14.08
N ILE A 870 -68.22 -5.70 -14.31
CA ILE A 870 -67.51 -5.45 -15.56
C ILE A 870 -67.42 -6.78 -16.31
N THR A 871 -68.00 -6.83 -17.51
CA THR A 871 -68.07 -8.02 -18.37
C THR A 871 -67.52 -7.72 -19.76
N GLY A 872 -67.26 -8.75 -20.56
CA GLY A 872 -66.69 -8.62 -21.91
C GLY A 872 -65.72 -9.76 -22.23
N GLY A 873 -65.49 -10.08 -23.50
CA GLY A 873 -64.64 -11.21 -23.90
C GLY A 873 -63.18 -11.14 -23.41
N ASN A 874 -62.42 -12.22 -23.58
CA ASN A 874 -60.97 -12.19 -23.33
C ASN A 874 -60.30 -11.16 -24.24
N GLY A 875 -59.38 -10.37 -23.70
CA GLY A 875 -58.74 -9.29 -24.44
C GLY A 875 -59.60 -8.04 -24.66
N SER A 876 -60.77 -7.91 -24.02
CA SER A 876 -61.60 -6.70 -24.14
C SER A 876 -61.10 -5.48 -23.35
N GLY A 877 -60.07 -5.65 -22.50
CA GLY A 877 -59.46 -4.57 -21.73
C GLY A 877 -59.85 -4.49 -20.25
N LYS A 878 -60.64 -5.44 -19.73
CA LYS A 878 -61.14 -5.45 -18.33
C LYS A 878 -60.03 -5.33 -17.28
N SER A 879 -58.98 -6.16 -17.37
CA SER A 879 -57.87 -6.13 -16.42
C SER A 879 -57.06 -4.83 -16.50
N THR A 880 -56.90 -4.26 -17.70
CA THR A 880 -56.29 -2.93 -17.87
C THR A 880 -57.14 -1.85 -17.23
N LEU A 881 -58.47 -1.90 -17.41
CA LEU A 881 -59.40 -1.00 -16.74
C LEU A 881 -59.35 -1.16 -15.20
N ALA A 882 -59.21 -2.39 -14.69
CA ALA A 882 -59.02 -2.66 -13.27
C ALA A 882 -57.75 -1.98 -12.72
N LYS A 883 -56.62 -2.11 -13.44
CA LYS A 883 -55.35 -1.45 -13.08
C LYS A 883 -55.47 0.08 -13.11
N LEU A 884 -56.23 0.65 -14.06
CA LEU A 884 -56.48 2.10 -14.13
C LEU A 884 -57.37 2.59 -12.98
N ILE A 885 -58.49 1.93 -12.71
CA ILE A 885 -59.44 2.30 -11.64
C ILE A 885 -58.78 2.23 -10.26
N THR A 886 -57.89 1.26 -10.04
CA THR A 886 -57.16 1.09 -8.77
C THR A 886 -55.95 2.02 -8.63
N GLY A 887 -55.62 2.80 -9.65
CA GLY A 887 -54.44 3.67 -9.65
C GLY A 887 -53.11 2.92 -9.77
N LEU A 888 -53.11 1.64 -10.14
CA LEU A 888 -51.89 0.89 -10.44
C LEU A 888 -51.26 1.35 -11.77
N TYR A 889 -52.11 1.75 -12.73
CA TYR A 889 -51.73 2.38 -14.00
C TYR A 889 -52.23 3.82 -14.03
N GLU A 890 -51.46 4.69 -14.67
CA GLU A 890 -51.85 6.07 -14.92
C GLU A 890 -52.49 6.22 -16.30
N PRO A 891 -53.61 6.97 -16.41
CA PRO A 891 -54.19 7.28 -17.71
C PRO A 891 -53.23 8.15 -18.54
N VAL A 892 -53.12 7.86 -19.84
CA VAL A 892 -52.36 8.68 -20.80
C VAL A 892 -53.15 9.95 -21.14
N GLN A 893 -54.48 9.85 -21.19
CA GLN A 893 -55.40 10.97 -21.44
C GLN A 893 -56.65 10.80 -20.56
N GLY A 894 -57.32 11.91 -20.25
CA GLY A 894 -58.46 11.93 -19.33
C GLY A 894 -58.03 12.03 -17.86
N GLY A 895 -58.98 11.77 -16.95
CA GLY A 895 -58.72 11.85 -15.51
C GLY A 895 -59.66 10.98 -14.68
N ILE A 896 -59.17 10.60 -13.50
CA ILE A 896 -59.94 9.90 -12.47
C ILE A 896 -60.14 10.86 -11.31
N THR A 897 -61.39 10.98 -10.86
CA THR A 897 -61.76 11.81 -9.71
C THR A 897 -62.45 10.96 -8.65
N ILE A 898 -62.24 11.31 -7.39
CA ILE A 898 -62.99 10.76 -6.25
C ILE A 898 -63.75 11.92 -5.60
N ASN A 899 -65.06 11.79 -5.44
CA ASN A 899 -65.95 12.84 -4.91
C ASN A 899 -65.76 14.19 -5.64
N GLY A 900 -65.49 14.15 -6.95
CA GLY A 900 -65.26 15.34 -7.79
C GLY A 900 -63.86 15.97 -7.69
N GLN A 901 -62.96 15.43 -6.87
CA GLN A 901 -61.57 15.90 -6.75
C GLN A 901 -60.62 15.01 -7.53
N SER A 902 -59.68 15.60 -8.26
CA SER A 902 -58.59 14.86 -8.89
C SER A 902 -57.67 14.27 -7.81
N ILE A 903 -57.32 13.00 -7.96
CA ILE A 903 -56.57 12.23 -6.98
C ILE A 903 -55.32 11.63 -7.62
N ALA A 904 -54.20 11.65 -6.90
CA ALA A 904 -52.99 10.98 -7.33
C ALA A 904 -53.21 9.44 -7.33
N PRO A 905 -52.66 8.70 -8.31
CA PRO A 905 -52.84 7.24 -8.42
C PRO A 905 -52.48 6.47 -7.13
N ARG A 906 -51.44 6.92 -6.41
CA ARG A 906 -51.05 6.33 -5.12
C ARG A 906 -52.12 6.49 -4.05
N ASP A 907 -52.74 7.65 -3.94
CA ASP A 907 -53.78 7.89 -2.94
C ASP A 907 -55.09 7.20 -3.33
N LEU A 908 -55.36 7.10 -4.63
CA LEU A 908 -56.46 6.30 -5.17
C LEU A 908 -56.32 4.83 -4.77
N SER A 909 -55.13 4.24 -4.94
CA SER A 909 -54.87 2.83 -4.59
C SER A 909 -55.10 2.51 -3.11
N GLN A 910 -54.89 3.47 -2.21
CA GLN A 910 -55.10 3.30 -0.76
C GLN A 910 -56.59 3.16 -0.38
N GLN A 911 -57.51 3.49 -1.29
CA GLN A 911 -58.96 3.36 -1.05
C GLN A 911 -59.50 1.97 -1.42
N PHE A 912 -58.69 1.13 -2.08
CA PHE A 912 -59.09 -0.18 -2.55
C PHE A 912 -58.60 -1.31 -1.65
N SER A 913 -59.44 -2.31 -1.46
CA SER A 913 -59.00 -3.69 -1.26
C SER A 913 -59.28 -4.45 -2.55
N ALA A 914 -58.25 -5.03 -3.16
CA ALA A 914 -58.35 -5.63 -4.48
C ALA A 914 -57.83 -7.06 -4.50
N ILE A 915 -58.58 -7.96 -5.13
CA ILE A 915 -58.15 -9.33 -5.43
C ILE A 915 -58.10 -9.46 -6.95
N PHE A 916 -56.91 -9.26 -7.51
CA PHE A 916 -56.65 -9.47 -8.93
C PHE A 916 -56.66 -10.96 -9.29
N SER A 917 -56.86 -11.28 -10.56
CA SER A 917 -56.81 -12.67 -11.05
C SER A 917 -55.46 -13.35 -10.77
N ASP A 918 -54.36 -12.59 -10.76
CA ASP A 918 -52.97 -13.01 -10.50
C ASP A 918 -52.43 -12.62 -9.11
N PHE A 919 -53.31 -12.44 -8.12
CA PHE A 919 -52.94 -12.01 -6.76
C PHE A 919 -51.82 -12.82 -6.06
N TYR A 920 -51.11 -12.14 -5.15
CA TYR A 920 -50.08 -12.73 -4.31
C TYR A 920 -50.53 -12.86 -2.83
N LEU A 921 -50.16 -13.95 -2.18
CA LEU A 921 -50.37 -14.15 -0.74
C LEU A 921 -49.02 -14.12 -0.02
N PHE A 922 -48.87 -13.16 0.89
CA PHE A 922 -47.72 -13.08 1.77
C PHE A 922 -47.86 -14.05 2.94
N ASP A 923 -46.74 -14.56 3.45
CA ASP A 923 -46.70 -15.39 4.67
C ASP A 923 -47.08 -14.59 5.94
N LYS A 924 -47.26 -13.26 5.83
CA LYS A 924 -47.66 -12.38 6.93
C LYS A 924 -48.79 -11.45 6.51
N LEU A 925 -49.72 -11.16 7.42
CA LEU A 925 -50.82 -10.21 7.25
C LEU A 925 -50.30 -8.76 7.30
N TYR A 926 -49.77 -8.25 6.19
CA TYR A 926 -49.38 -6.83 6.10
C TYR A 926 -50.62 -5.93 6.03
N GLY A 927 -50.55 -4.74 6.65
CA GLY A 927 -51.67 -3.78 6.66
C GLY A 927 -52.82 -4.10 7.62
N VAL A 928 -52.85 -5.30 8.22
CA VAL A 928 -53.89 -5.73 9.16
C VAL A 928 -53.37 -5.74 10.60
N PRO A 929 -54.01 -5.03 11.55
CA PRO A 929 -53.60 -5.05 12.95
C PRO A 929 -54.04 -6.35 13.63
N TYR A 930 -53.16 -7.38 13.58
CA TYR A 930 -53.44 -8.71 14.15
C TYR A 930 -53.93 -8.66 15.60
N SER A 931 -53.33 -7.81 16.44
CA SER A 931 -53.65 -7.73 17.88
C SER A 931 -55.09 -7.30 18.17
N THR A 932 -55.72 -6.52 17.28
CA THR A 932 -57.10 -6.04 17.48
C THR A 932 -58.13 -6.86 16.72
N LYS A 933 -57.72 -7.61 15.69
CA LYS A 933 -58.63 -8.36 14.79
C LYS A 933 -58.63 -9.88 14.99
N GLN A 934 -58.09 -10.41 16.09
CA GLN A 934 -58.00 -11.86 16.32
C GLN A 934 -59.36 -12.57 16.25
N SER A 935 -60.39 -11.98 16.85
CA SER A 935 -61.75 -12.53 16.84
C SER A 935 -62.36 -12.53 15.43
N GLU A 936 -62.14 -11.45 14.66
CA GLU A 936 -62.56 -11.36 13.25
C GLU A 936 -61.83 -12.41 12.39
N ILE A 937 -60.52 -12.60 12.60
CA ILE A 937 -59.72 -13.61 11.91
C ILE A 937 -60.30 -15.01 12.17
N ALA A 938 -60.56 -15.37 13.43
CA ALA A 938 -61.12 -16.67 13.77
C ALA A 938 -62.52 -16.88 13.18
N TYR A 939 -63.35 -15.83 13.20
CA TYR A 939 -64.67 -15.83 12.59
C TYR A 939 -64.58 -16.07 11.08
N TYR A 940 -63.81 -15.28 10.34
CA TYR A 940 -63.70 -15.40 8.89
C TYR A 940 -62.98 -16.69 8.45
N LEU A 941 -62.03 -17.21 9.23
CA LEU A 941 -61.43 -18.52 8.96
C LEU A 941 -62.50 -19.62 9.01
N ASN A 942 -63.45 -19.53 9.94
CA ASN A 942 -64.55 -20.50 10.02
C ASN A 942 -65.57 -20.30 8.89
N VAL A 943 -66.03 -19.06 8.67
CA VAL A 943 -67.01 -18.72 7.61
C VAL A 943 -66.50 -19.13 6.23
N LEU A 944 -65.21 -19.00 5.97
CA LEU A 944 -64.59 -19.35 4.70
C LEU A 944 -64.06 -20.79 4.66
N HIS A 945 -64.32 -21.60 5.71
CA HIS A 945 -63.89 -23.00 5.85
C HIS A 945 -62.38 -23.22 5.66
N LEU A 946 -61.58 -22.35 6.27
CA LEU A 946 -60.12 -22.36 6.26
C LEU A 946 -59.50 -22.73 7.62
N GLN A 947 -60.30 -22.83 8.68
CA GLN A 947 -59.83 -23.10 10.05
C GLN A 947 -58.98 -24.37 10.19
N ASP A 948 -59.28 -25.41 9.41
CA ASP A 948 -58.55 -26.68 9.43
C ASP A 948 -57.40 -26.73 8.40
N LYS A 949 -57.18 -25.64 7.65
CA LYS A 949 -56.23 -25.55 6.53
C LYS A 949 -55.10 -24.57 6.80
N VAL A 950 -55.38 -23.46 7.47
CA VAL A 950 -54.43 -22.38 7.75
C VAL A 950 -54.62 -21.91 9.18
N GLU A 951 -53.50 -21.72 9.87
CA GLU A 951 -53.46 -21.10 11.20
C GLU A 951 -52.65 -19.81 11.13
N ILE A 952 -53.09 -18.78 11.85
CA ILE A 952 -52.45 -17.46 11.88
C ILE A 952 -51.94 -17.16 13.30
N ARG A 953 -50.62 -17.12 13.49
CA ARG A 953 -49.96 -16.83 14.77
C ARG A 953 -49.06 -15.61 14.65
N ASP A 954 -49.20 -14.65 15.56
CA ASP A 954 -48.45 -13.38 15.54
C ASP A 954 -48.50 -12.65 14.18
N GLY A 955 -49.66 -12.75 13.51
CA GLY A 955 -49.90 -12.21 12.18
C GLY A 955 -49.22 -12.97 11.02
N ALA A 956 -48.56 -14.09 11.27
CA ALA A 956 -47.94 -14.95 10.25
C ALA A 956 -48.79 -16.21 9.96
N LEU A 957 -48.92 -16.57 8.69
CA LEU A 957 -49.57 -17.77 8.20
C LEU A 957 -48.63 -18.97 8.38
N ASN A 958 -49.14 -20.10 8.85
CA ASN A 958 -48.35 -21.34 8.93
C ASN A 958 -48.07 -21.96 7.54
N THR A 959 -48.89 -21.68 6.52
CA THR A 959 -48.70 -22.14 5.14
C THR A 959 -49.45 -21.25 4.13
N THR A 960 -48.85 -21.05 2.97
CA THR A 960 -49.46 -20.46 1.77
C THR A 960 -49.72 -21.50 0.66
N LYS A 961 -49.31 -22.76 0.90
CA LYS A 961 -49.48 -23.89 -0.03
C LYS A 961 -50.91 -24.45 0.04
N LEU A 962 -51.86 -23.73 -0.56
CA LEU A 962 -53.29 -24.08 -0.58
C LEU A 962 -53.79 -24.30 -2.02
N SER A 963 -54.97 -24.90 -2.18
CA SER A 963 -55.62 -24.96 -3.50
C SER A 963 -55.98 -23.56 -4.01
N THR A 964 -56.14 -23.38 -5.32
CA THR A 964 -56.45 -22.05 -5.91
C THR A 964 -57.71 -21.42 -5.26
N GLY A 965 -58.78 -22.20 -5.10
CA GLY A 965 -60.00 -21.73 -4.43
C GLY A 965 -59.78 -21.37 -2.95
N GLN A 966 -58.97 -22.13 -2.21
CA GLN A 966 -58.60 -21.81 -0.82
C GLN A 966 -57.73 -20.56 -0.73
N ARG A 967 -56.77 -20.37 -1.65
CA ARG A 967 -55.96 -19.15 -1.73
C ARG A 967 -56.83 -17.92 -1.99
N LYS A 968 -57.79 -18.00 -2.92
CA LYS A 968 -58.74 -16.91 -3.21
C LYS A 968 -59.66 -16.61 -2.01
N ARG A 969 -60.10 -17.64 -1.27
CA ARG A 969 -60.83 -17.47 -0.01
C ARG A 969 -59.97 -16.81 1.07
N LEU A 970 -58.70 -17.17 1.18
CA LEU A 970 -57.81 -16.52 2.15
C LEU A 970 -57.51 -15.06 1.76
N ALA A 971 -57.35 -14.75 0.47
CA ALA A 971 -57.25 -13.36 0.00
C ALA A 971 -58.53 -12.56 0.31
N LEU A 972 -59.69 -13.20 0.20
CA LEU A 972 -60.97 -12.60 0.56
C LEU A 972 -61.09 -12.32 2.06
N LEU A 973 -60.62 -13.23 2.91
CA LEU A 973 -60.48 -12.99 4.35
C LEU A 973 -59.62 -11.76 4.62
N ILE A 974 -58.45 -11.65 3.96
CA ILE A 974 -57.56 -10.51 4.13
C ILE A 974 -58.26 -9.21 3.70
N SER A 975 -58.98 -9.23 2.58
CA SER A 975 -59.76 -8.10 2.09
C SER A 975 -60.81 -7.61 3.11
N TYR A 976 -61.52 -8.53 3.77
CA TYR A 976 -62.42 -8.19 4.88
C TYR A 976 -61.72 -7.52 6.06
N LEU A 977 -60.51 -7.98 6.38
CA LEU A 977 -59.75 -7.43 7.50
C LEU A 977 -59.16 -6.05 7.19
N GLU A 978 -58.84 -5.75 5.92
CA GLU A 978 -58.39 -4.43 5.47
C GLU A 978 -59.50 -3.36 5.55
N ASP A 979 -60.76 -3.77 5.41
CA ASP A 979 -61.97 -2.93 5.57
C ASP A 979 -61.96 -1.62 4.75
N ARG A 980 -61.37 -1.65 3.55
CA ARG A 980 -61.30 -0.48 2.64
C ARG A 980 -62.69 -0.10 2.10
N PRO A 981 -62.93 1.18 1.72
CA PRO A 981 -64.25 1.63 1.25
C PRO A 981 -64.61 1.07 -0.13
N ILE A 982 -63.64 0.71 -0.95
CA ILE A 982 -63.85 0.14 -2.30
C ILE A 982 -63.27 -1.27 -2.36
N CYS A 983 -64.03 -2.21 -2.90
CA CYS A 983 -63.62 -3.60 -3.10
C CYS A 983 -63.59 -3.94 -4.60
N LEU A 984 -62.46 -4.41 -5.11
CA LEU A 984 -62.33 -4.89 -6.49
C LEU A 984 -62.06 -6.40 -6.52
N PHE A 985 -62.90 -7.15 -7.22
CA PHE A 985 -62.77 -8.60 -7.36
C PHE A 985 -62.65 -8.98 -8.84
N ASP A 986 -61.43 -9.30 -9.29
CA ASP A 986 -61.16 -9.68 -10.67
C ASP A 986 -61.26 -11.21 -10.84
N GLU A 987 -62.32 -11.68 -11.51
CA GLU A 987 -62.57 -13.09 -11.79
C GLU A 987 -62.48 -14.00 -10.54
N TRP A 988 -62.81 -13.46 -9.36
CA TRP A 988 -62.67 -14.19 -8.10
C TRP A 988 -63.49 -15.49 -8.09
N ALA A 989 -64.73 -15.42 -8.59
CA ALA A 989 -65.69 -16.53 -8.62
C ALA A 989 -65.34 -17.67 -9.60
N ALA A 990 -64.42 -17.44 -10.55
CA ALA A 990 -64.13 -18.38 -11.64
C ALA A 990 -63.54 -19.71 -11.13
N ASP A 991 -62.69 -19.65 -10.10
CA ASP A 991 -61.99 -20.82 -9.53
C ASP A 991 -62.69 -21.41 -8.29
N GLN A 992 -63.91 -20.96 -8.00
CA GLN A 992 -64.71 -21.45 -6.88
C GLN A 992 -65.69 -22.53 -7.32
N ASP A 993 -65.99 -23.46 -6.40
CA ASP A 993 -67.08 -24.40 -6.56
C ASP A 993 -68.45 -23.69 -6.55
N PRO A 994 -69.53 -24.35 -7.01
CA PRO A 994 -70.85 -23.73 -7.12
C PRO A 994 -71.37 -23.15 -5.80
N GLU A 995 -71.02 -23.77 -4.67
CA GLU A 995 -71.47 -23.33 -3.33
C GLU A 995 -70.82 -22.00 -2.95
N TYR A 996 -69.48 -21.89 -3.03
CA TYR A 996 -68.80 -20.63 -2.72
C TYR A 996 -69.02 -19.55 -3.78
N ARG A 997 -69.31 -19.96 -5.02
CA ARG A 997 -69.74 -19.02 -6.05
C ARG A 997 -71.10 -18.41 -5.71
N ALA A 998 -72.06 -19.22 -5.29
CA ALA A 998 -73.35 -18.74 -4.81
C ALA A 998 -73.18 -17.87 -3.55
N PHE A 999 -72.31 -18.27 -2.60
CA PHE A 999 -71.97 -17.46 -1.43
C PHE A 999 -71.43 -16.07 -1.83
N PHE A 1000 -70.51 -16.01 -2.81
CA PHE A 1000 -69.98 -14.74 -3.30
C PHE A 1000 -71.09 -13.84 -3.85
N TYR A 1001 -71.93 -14.34 -4.77
CA TYR A 1001 -72.95 -13.51 -5.39
C TYR A 1001 -74.15 -13.19 -4.49
N HIS A 1002 -74.66 -14.16 -3.74
CA HIS A 1002 -75.89 -14.00 -2.96
C HIS A 1002 -75.67 -13.56 -1.51
N THR A 1003 -74.46 -13.71 -0.97
CA THR A 1003 -74.19 -13.38 0.43
C THR A 1003 -73.14 -12.28 0.54
N LEU A 1004 -71.95 -12.50 -0.04
CA LEU A 1004 -70.82 -11.59 0.11
C LEU A 1004 -71.06 -10.20 -0.47
N LEU A 1005 -71.39 -10.12 -1.77
CA LEU A 1005 -71.58 -8.82 -2.43
C LEU A 1005 -72.73 -8.03 -1.79
N PRO A 1006 -73.89 -8.63 -1.47
CA PRO A 1006 -74.95 -7.94 -0.73
C PRO A 1006 -74.54 -7.49 0.68
N GLU A 1007 -73.78 -8.30 1.43
CA GLU A 1007 -73.27 -7.93 2.76
C GLU A 1007 -72.32 -6.73 2.69
N LEU A 1008 -71.36 -6.75 1.76
CA LEU A 1008 -70.45 -5.62 1.51
C LEU A 1008 -71.23 -4.36 1.09
N LYS A 1009 -72.29 -4.51 0.29
CA LYS A 1009 -73.15 -3.40 -0.13
C LYS A 1009 -73.88 -2.79 1.07
N GLN A 1010 -74.44 -3.63 1.95
CA GLN A 1010 -75.09 -3.19 3.19
C GLN A 1010 -74.13 -2.48 4.15
N ARG A 1011 -72.84 -2.87 4.15
CA ARG A 1011 -71.78 -2.18 4.89
C ARG A 1011 -71.34 -0.86 4.26
N GLY A 1012 -72.02 -0.40 3.20
CA GLY A 1012 -71.69 0.85 2.51
C GLY A 1012 -70.35 0.78 1.80
N LYS A 1013 -70.01 -0.35 1.16
CA LYS A 1013 -68.84 -0.46 0.29
C LYS A 1013 -69.20 -0.17 -1.17
N CYS A 1014 -68.27 0.38 -1.93
CA CYS A 1014 -68.34 0.42 -3.39
C CYS A 1014 -67.74 -0.88 -3.94
N ILE A 1015 -68.49 -1.65 -4.72
CA ILE A 1015 -68.06 -3.00 -5.11
C ILE A 1015 -67.96 -3.10 -6.63
N ILE A 1016 -66.77 -3.47 -7.11
CA ILE A 1016 -66.47 -3.65 -8.52
C ILE A 1016 -66.06 -5.11 -8.74
N ALA A 1017 -66.86 -5.89 -9.46
CA ALA A 1017 -66.53 -7.29 -9.74
C ALA A 1017 -66.39 -7.51 -11.26
N ILE A 1018 -65.26 -8.04 -11.69
CA ILE A 1018 -65.05 -8.46 -13.07
C ILE A 1018 -65.51 -9.91 -13.18
N THR A 1019 -66.56 -10.15 -13.97
CA THR A 1019 -67.17 -11.47 -14.09
C THR A 1019 -67.78 -11.74 -15.45
N HIS A 1020 -67.79 -13.02 -15.80
CA HIS A 1020 -68.43 -13.60 -16.97
C HIS A 1020 -69.67 -14.44 -16.63
N ASP A 1021 -70.07 -14.53 -15.36
CA ASP A 1021 -71.21 -15.36 -14.92
C ASP A 1021 -72.54 -14.58 -15.11
N ASP A 1022 -73.06 -14.64 -16.34
CA ASP A 1022 -74.28 -13.96 -16.79
C ASP A 1022 -75.52 -14.27 -15.93
N ARG A 1023 -75.59 -15.47 -15.37
CA ARG A 1023 -76.65 -15.92 -14.44
C ARG A 1023 -76.85 -14.97 -13.27
N TYR A 1024 -75.80 -14.26 -12.84
CA TYR A 1024 -75.83 -13.37 -11.69
C TYR A 1024 -75.86 -11.89 -12.04
N PHE A 1025 -75.94 -11.49 -13.32
CA PHE A 1025 -75.92 -10.07 -13.70
C PHE A 1025 -77.08 -9.26 -13.09
N HIS A 1026 -78.19 -9.91 -12.75
CA HIS A 1026 -79.31 -9.31 -12.01
C HIS A 1026 -78.95 -8.88 -10.57
N MET A 1027 -77.87 -9.41 -10.00
CA MET A 1027 -77.38 -9.03 -8.66
C MET A 1027 -76.63 -7.69 -8.67
N ALA A 1028 -76.20 -7.21 -9.84
CA ALA A 1028 -75.52 -5.93 -9.97
C ALA A 1028 -76.50 -4.77 -10.18
N ASP A 1029 -76.20 -3.64 -9.57
CA ASP A 1029 -76.90 -2.37 -9.80
C ASP A 1029 -76.51 -1.78 -11.16
N GLN A 1030 -75.27 -2.06 -11.59
CA GLN A 1030 -74.73 -1.61 -12.87
C GLN A 1030 -73.92 -2.73 -13.53
N VAL A 1031 -74.13 -2.95 -14.83
CA VAL A 1031 -73.33 -3.86 -15.66
C VAL A 1031 -72.66 -3.08 -16.78
N ILE A 1032 -71.33 -3.09 -16.82
CA ILE A 1032 -70.49 -2.44 -17.82
C ILE A 1032 -69.93 -3.52 -18.75
N LYS A 1033 -70.32 -3.49 -20.02
CA LYS A 1033 -69.81 -4.40 -21.05
C LYS A 1033 -68.69 -3.74 -21.84
N MET A 1034 -67.54 -4.39 -21.88
CA MET A 1034 -66.37 -3.98 -22.65
C MET A 1034 -66.15 -4.85 -23.88
N GLU A 1035 -65.86 -4.23 -25.02
CA GLU A 1035 -65.40 -4.91 -26.24
C GLU A 1035 -64.26 -4.11 -26.88
N LEU A 1036 -63.18 -4.79 -27.28
CA LEU A 1036 -62.01 -4.18 -27.96
C LEU A 1036 -61.47 -2.90 -27.30
N GLY A 1037 -61.43 -2.85 -25.96
CA GLY A 1037 -60.89 -1.71 -25.21
C GLY A 1037 -61.87 -0.55 -24.99
N GLN A 1038 -63.11 -0.66 -25.47
CA GLN A 1038 -64.16 0.36 -25.30
C GLN A 1038 -65.32 -0.17 -24.44
N VAL A 1039 -65.99 0.74 -23.73
CA VAL A 1039 -67.26 0.44 -23.07
C VAL A 1039 -68.37 0.54 -24.11
N VAL A 1040 -68.94 -0.60 -24.50
CA VAL A 1040 -69.98 -0.67 -25.55
C VAL A 1040 -71.39 -0.57 -24.98
N GLN A 1041 -71.57 -0.90 -23.69
CA GLN A 1041 -72.88 -0.88 -23.04
C GLN A 1041 -72.75 -0.69 -21.53
N ILE A 1042 -73.55 0.20 -20.96
CA ILE A 1042 -73.74 0.34 -19.50
C ILE A 1042 -75.23 0.13 -19.23
N VAL A 1043 -75.57 -0.92 -18.49
CA VAL A 1043 -76.95 -1.24 -18.08
C VAL A 1043 -77.09 -0.90 -16.60
N GLN A 1044 -78.05 -0.05 -16.23
CA GLN A 1044 -78.43 0.20 -14.84
C GLN A 1044 -79.72 -0.56 -14.54
N ASN A 1045 -79.70 -1.41 -13.50
CA ASN A 1045 -80.90 -2.10 -13.04
C ASN A 1045 -81.68 -1.17 -12.11
N GLU A 1046 -82.72 -0.50 -12.61
CA GLU A 1046 -83.56 0.40 -11.81
C GLU A 1046 -84.53 -0.32 -10.84
N GLU A 1047 -84.60 -1.66 -10.85
CA GLU A 1047 -85.56 -2.46 -10.07
C GLU A 1047 -85.29 -2.54 -8.54
N ASN A 1048 -84.27 -1.85 -8.00
CA ASN A 1048 -83.93 -1.89 -6.56
C ASN A 1048 -83.99 -0.55 -5.81
N LYS A 1049 -84.67 0.48 -6.35
CA LYS A 1049 -84.77 1.81 -5.70
C LYS A 1049 -85.98 2.04 -4.79
N GLU A 1050 -86.86 1.07 -4.59
CA GLU A 1050 -87.95 1.19 -3.62
C GLU A 1050 -87.76 0.22 -2.46
N LEU A 1051 -87.17 0.70 -1.36
CA LEU A 1051 -87.41 0.28 0.03
C LEU A 1051 -86.33 0.90 0.92
N VAL A 1052 -86.49 2.17 1.32
CA VAL A 1052 -86.19 2.74 2.65
C VAL A 1052 -86.59 4.22 2.58
N TYR A 1053 -87.77 4.58 3.09
CA TYR A 1053 -88.05 5.80 3.86
C TYR A 1053 -89.52 5.78 4.34
N SER A 1054 -89.73 5.12 5.47
CA SER A 1054 -90.88 5.21 6.39
C SER A 1054 -90.37 4.51 7.66
N GLU A 1055 -90.14 5.13 8.81
CA GLU A 1055 -91.00 6.03 9.58
C GLU A 1055 -90.16 7.05 10.39
N LYS A 1056 -90.78 8.20 10.70
CA LYS A 1056 -90.32 9.17 11.69
C LYS A 1056 -90.71 8.73 13.11
N GLY A 1057 -89.80 8.92 14.06
CA GLY A 1057 -90.03 8.86 15.51
C GLY A 1057 -88.78 9.26 16.27
#